data_AF-A0A4R6LWA3-F1
#
_entry.id   AF-A0A4R6LWA3-F1
#
_cell.length_a   1.000
_cell.length_b   1.000
_cell.length_c   1.000
_cell.angle_alpha   90.00
_cell.angle_beta   90.00
_cell.angle_gamma   90.00
#
_symmetry.space_group_name_H-M   'P 1'
#
loop_
_entity.id
_entity.type
_entity.pdbx_description
1 polymer ?
#
loop_
_entity_poly.entity_id
_entity_poly.type
_entity_poly.pdbx_seq_one_letter_code
_entity_poly.pdbx_strand_id
1 'polypeptide(L)'
;MTNSENEEKKTLFLLDGHSLTHRAFYALPLLTNDEGEYTNAVFGFVRMLFSLTEEWNPDRMIITFDKKAPTFRHKEYEDYKGTRKKMPEELVPQIPLLQQTIEKLKIPMLAKEGYEADDLLGTLSKEAAEEGYKVYIVTGDRDALQLVSENVNVLYTRKGISDLVKFDLDKVMEKYELPPEKLIDRKGLMGDSSDNIPGVPGIGKKTALKLLKEFGSMEEILANIDQVSGKKRKENLRKYSEQARMSYRLGKIKRDVPVDIDFDQCRLDLYDDQEAAEQFKKLGFTSLLDRFDFKEEANFEDLEIENLKEEDLNDLKEKAVKAGEIAVALRLEKDSKAIEGRIEELLFSFIDEEKIYSYQPAAEIDSTIKDILESEKIAKLMSGAKDASLALLRHQIEVLNISFEPLLAFYLLQPSSSLPEVEEVFSRELTLTFEELEEENKLAVKISKLFQLREKLISKLEKDNLLKLYQEIELPLIKVLARMEFNGVKVDKDWLASLSEKLGKRLDIITKKAHQLAGEEFNLNSPKQLGEILFDKLGLPVIKRTKTGYSTNASVLEKLEGKHEIIPLISEYRELSKLKSTYINSLPPLINEETGKIHTSFNQMVTATGRLSSTDPNLQNIPIRTEEGREIRKAFIPSAENMVLLAVDYSQIELRVFAHLSGDKKLKEAFNTGADIHTETAAEVFEVEPAEVSPNLRRHAKVINFGIAYGMSSYGLSQDLDIPVEEAQEYIDKYFERFSGVKEYMDQTIEKVKECGYAETMFGRRRYIPEINSSNYHRRSFAERTAINTPVQGTAADIMKKSMLDVYDALKEADFDLNILLQVHDELVFEVKKSDLDQAAELIKEKMENTAELDVPLIVDLQIGENWRDKEDYEVKRNA
;
A
#
# COMPACT_ATOMS: atom_id res chain seq x y z
N MET A 1 -47.43 -2.13 16.95
CA MET A 1 -47.49 -3.37 16.16
C MET A 1 -46.06 -3.71 15.79
N THR A 2 -45.58 -4.76 16.44
CA THR A 2 -44.37 -5.59 16.24
C THR A 2 -43.36 -5.17 15.17
N ASN A 3 -42.12 -4.98 15.63
CA ASN A 3 -40.90 -5.35 14.91
C ASN A 3 -41.10 -6.71 14.25
N SER A 4 -41.04 -6.77 12.92
CA SER A 4 -40.74 -8.00 12.19
C SER A 4 -39.41 -7.75 11.45
N GLU A 5 -38.34 -7.97 12.19
CA GLU A 5 -37.09 -8.61 11.77
C GLU A 5 -36.77 -8.60 10.26
N ASN A 6 -35.85 -7.71 9.86
CA ASN A 6 -34.86 -8.03 8.84
C ASN A 6 -33.85 -8.99 9.49
N GLU A 7 -34.19 -10.29 9.60
CA GLU A 7 -33.16 -11.32 9.78
C GLU A 7 -32.50 -11.56 8.42
N GLU A 8 -31.19 -11.30 8.31
CA GLU A 8 -30.42 -11.73 7.14
C GLU A 8 -30.55 -13.25 7.00
N LYS A 9 -31.08 -13.72 5.85
CA LYS A 9 -31.16 -15.16 5.56
C LYS A 9 -29.76 -15.77 5.60
N LYS A 10 -29.55 -16.80 6.42
CA LYS A 10 -28.32 -17.62 6.46
C LYS A 10 -27.95 -18.11 5.06
N THR A 11 -26.66 -18.10 4.74
CA THR A 11 -26.12 -18.46 3.43
C THR A 11 -25.49 -19.85 3.44
N LEU A 12 -25.69 -20.62 2.37
CA LEU A 12 -25.07 -21.94 2.18
C LEU A 12 -24.41 -22.03 0.82
N PHE A 13 -23.14 -22.39 0.80
CA PHE A 13 -22.38 -22.63 -0.42
C PHE A 13 -22.25 -24.13 -0.69
N LEU A 14 -22.63 -24.55 -1.89
CA LEU A 14 -22.55 -25.94 -2.35
C LEU A 14 -21.58 -26.02 -3.52
N LEU A 15 -20.45 -26.69 -3.32
CA LEU A 15 -19.35 -26.74 -4.29
C LEU A 15 -19.30 -28.08 -5.00
N ASP A 16 -19.14 -28.03 -6.32
CA ASP A 16 -18.88 -29.19 -7.17
C ASP A 16 -17.40 -29.57 -7.16
N GLY A 17 -17.02 -30.54 -6.33
CA GLY A 17 -15.63 -30.93 -6.10
C GLY A 17 -14.90 -31.35 -7.38
N HIS A 18 -15.49 -32.22 -8.20
CA HIS A 18 -14.81 -32.74 -9.40
C HIS A 18 -14.71 -31.70 -10.52
N SER A 19 -15.78 -30.95 -10.77
CA SER A 19 -15.79 -29.93 -11.81
C SER A 19 -14.81 -28.81 -11.49
N LEU A 20 -14.80 -28.32 -10.26
CA LEU A 20 -13.93 -27.22 -9.85
C LEU A 20 -12.46 -27.65 -9.77
N THR A 21 -12.16 -28.88 -9.34
CA THR A 21 -10.78 -29.38 -9.35
C THR A 21 -10.23 -29.51 -10.76
N HIS A 22 -11.06 -29.97 -11.71
CA HIS A 22 -10.67 -30.01 -13.12
C HIS A 22 -10.46 -28.59 -13.66
N ARG A 23 -11.28 -27.61 -13.30
CA ARG A 23 -11.05 -26.20 -13.66
C ARG A 23 -9.74 -25.68 -13.10
N ALA A 24 -9.43 -26.00 -11.84
CA ALA A 24 -8.22 -25.58 -11.17
C ALA A 24 -6.96 -26.15 -11.85
N PHE A 25 -6.98 -27.44 -12.20
CA PHE A 25 -5.87 -28.10 -12.89
C PHE A 25 -5.47 -27.42 -14.19
N TYR A 26 -6.44 -27.04 -15.04
CA TYR A 26 -6.14 -26.38 -16.32
C TYR A 26 -5.91 -24.87 -16.21
N ALA A 27 -6.21 -24.27 -15.05
CA ALA A 27 -6.02 -22.84 -14.83
C ALA A 27 -4.58 -22.49 -14.43
N LEU A 28 -3.84 -23.45 -13.88
CA LEU A 28 -2.50 -23.26 -13.35
C LEU A 28 -1.49 -24.17 -14.07
N PRO A 29 -0.22 -23.77 -14.18
CA PRO A 29 0.84 -24.67 -14.63
C PRO A 29 0.97 -25.87 -13.68
N LEU A 30 1.64 -26.93 -14.12
CA LEU A 30 2.00 -28.03 -13.22
C LEU A 30 2.95 -27.50 -12.15
N LEU A 31 2.60 -27.72 -10.89
CA LEU A 31 3.37 -27.36 -9.71
C LEU A 31 3.59 -28.64 -8.90
N THR A 32 4.76 -28.74 -8.27
CA THR A 32 5.11 -29.87 -7.41
C THR A 32 5.53 -29.40 -6.02
N ASN A 33 5.32 -30.22 -5.00
CA ASN A 33 5.96 -30.03 -3.70
C ASN A 33 7.43 -30.51 -3.71
N ASP A 34 8.10 -30.41 -2.56
CA ASP A 34 9.52 -30.78 -2.39
C ASP A 34 9.78 -32.29 -2.60
N GLU A 35 8.74 -33.13 -2.50
CA GLU A 35 8.79 -34.57 -2.76
C GLU A 35 8.51 -34.92 -4.24
N GLY A 36 8.24 -33.92 -5.08
CA GLY A 36 7.97 -34.09 -6.52
C GLY A 36 6.52 -34.49 -6.85
N GLU A 37 5.60 -34.42 -5.89
CA GLU A 37 4.18 -34.71 -6.10
C GLU A 37 3.46 -33.49 -6.69
N TYR A 38 2.60 -33.69 -7.69
CA TYR A 38 1.83 -32.59 -8.29
C TYR A 38 0.77 -32.03 -7.32
N THR A 39 0.71 -30.71 -7.16
CA THR A 39 -0.19 -30.03 -6.21
C THR A 39 -1.00 -28.88 -6.81
N ASN A 40 -0.83 -28.58 -8.11
CA ASN A 40 -1.43 -27.41 -8.76
C ASN A 40 -2.96 -27.35 -8.70
N ALA A 41 -3.65 -28.49 -8.87
CA ALA A 41 -5.12 -28.52 -8.82
C ALA A 41 -5.62 -28.30 -7.39
N VAL A 42 -4.92 -28.85 -6.38
CA VAL A 42 -5.23 -28.66 -4.96
C VAL A 42 -5.03 -27.19 -4.58
N PHE A 43 -3.90 -26.59 -4.94
CA PHE A 43 -3.61 -25.18 -4.69
C PHE A 43 -4.66 -24.25 -5.30
N GLY A 44 -5.02 -24.50 -6.57
CA GLY A 44 -6.04 -23.71 -7.26
C GLY A 44 -7.42 -23.83 -6.61
N PHE A 45 -7.82 -25.04 -6.19
CA PHE A 45 -9.10 -25.26 -5.52
C PHE A 45 -9.15 -24.56 -4.15
N VAL A 46 -8.11 -24.70 -3.34
CA VAL A 46 -8.03 -24.05 -2.01
C VAL A 46 -8.04 -22.53 -2.15
N ARG A 47 -7.29 -21.98 -3.11
CA ARG A 47 -7.29 -20.54 -3.38
C ARG A 47 -8.68 -20.03 -3.79
N MET A 48 -9.41 -20.80 -4.60
CA MET A 48 -10.81 -20.52 -4.93
C MET A 48 -11.67 -20.46 -3.68
N LEU A 49 -11.52 -21.46 -2.82
CA LEU A 49 -12.31 -21.61 -1.60
C LEU A 49 -12.11 -20.40 -0.69
N PHE A 50 -10.86 -19.98 -0.47
CA PHE A 50 -10.56 -18.79 0.31
C PHE A 50 -11.04 -17.49 -0.34
N SER A 51 -10.93 -17.36 -1.67
CA SER A 51 -11.49 -16.21 -2.37
C SER A 51 -13.01 -16.12 -2.19
N LEU A 52 -13.72 -17.25 -2.19
CA LEU A 52 -15.16 -17.31 -1.94
C LEU A 52 -15.48 -16.93 -0.50
N THR A 53 -14.70 -17.39 0.48
CA THR A 53 -14.95 -17.03 1.88
C THR A 53 -14.70 -15.55 2.16
N GLU A 54 -13.67 -14.95 1.54
CA GLU A 54 -13.37 -13.52 1.69
C GLU A 54 -14.40 -12.61 1.01
N GLU A 55 -14.78 -12.93 -0.23
CA GLU A 55 -15.65 -12.06 -1.02
C GLU A 55 -17.12 -12.20 -0.60
N TRP A 56 -17.56 -13.40 -0.22
CA TRP A 56 -18.97 -13.70 0.02
C TRP A 56 -19.33 -13.96 1.48
N ASN A 57 -18.34 -14.15 2.36
CA ASN A 57 -18.51 -14.45 3.78
C ASN A 57 -19.65 -15.45 4.09
N PRO A 58 -19.59 -16.68 3.52
CA PRO A 58 -20.65 -17.65 3.66
C PRO A 58 -20.74 -18.22 5.09
N ASP A 59 -21.95 -18.47 5.58
CA ASP A 59 -22.13 -19.06 6.92
C ASP A 59 -21.70 -20.53 6.94
N ARG A 60 -21.95 -21.25 5.83
CA ARG A 60 -21.80 -22.70 5.71
C ARG A 60 -21.30 -23.09 4.33
N MET A 61 -20.57 -24.20 4.27
CA MET A 61 -20.09 -24.77 3.01
C MET A 61 -20.13 -26.30 3.01
N ILE A 62 -20.47 -26.87 1.85
CA ILE A 62 -20.46 -28.31 1.62
C ILE A 62 -19.86 -28.57 0.24
N ILE A 63 -19.03 -29.61 0.11
CA ILE A 63 -18.45 -30.04 -1.17
C ILE A 63 -18.99 -31.41 -1.55
N THR A 64 -19.47 -31.57 -2.78
CA THR A 64 -19.93 -32.87 -3.31
C THR A 64 -18.90 -33.48 -4.26
N PHE A 65 -18.78 -34.81 -4.23
CA PHE A 65 -17.88 -35.58 -5.09
C PHE A 65 -18.62 -36.76 -5.73
N ASP A 66 -18.23 -37.12 -6.95
CA ASP A 66 -18.64 -38.34 -7.61
C ASP A 66 -17.96 -39.58 -6.98
N LYS A 67 -18.65 -40.72 -7.03
CA LYS A 67 -18.04 -42.04 -6.78
C LYS A 67 -17.78 -42.77 -8.09
N LYS A 68 -16.80 -43.68 -8.09
CA LYS A 68 -16.47 -44.52 -9.26
C LYS A 68 -17.58 -45.51 -9.67
N ALA A 69 -18.61 -45.72 -8.84
CA ALA A 69 -19.68 -46.67 -9.12
C ALA A 69 -20.62 -46.17 -10.22
N PRO A 70 -21.14 -47.06 -11.11
CA PRO A 70 -22.06 -46.67 -12.17
C PRO A 70 -23.37 -46.10 -11.60
N THR A 71 -23.75 -44.94 -12.11
CA THR A 71 -24.97 -44.24 -11.71
C THR A 71 -26.21 -44.76 -12.44
N PHE A 72 -27.41 -44.29 -12.06
CA PHE A 72 -28.63 -44.65 -12.79
C PHE A 72 -28.57 -44.27 -14.28
N ARG A 73 -27.83 -43.21 -14.64
CA ARG A 73 -27.64 -42.77 -16.04
C ARG A 73 -26.88 -43.81 -16.87
N HIS A 74 -25.83 -44.40 -16.30
CA HIS A 74 -25.05 -45.48 -16.95
C HIS A 74 -25.87 -46.77 -17.10
N LYS A 75 -26.84 -47.01 -16.21
CA LYS A 75 -27.76 -48.16 -16.30
C LYS A 75 -28.85 -47.96 -17.35
N GLU A 76 -29.28 -46.71 -17.57
CA GLU A 76 -30.31 -46.36 -18.56
C GLU A 76 -29.73 -46.20 -19.97
N TYR A 77 -28.49 -45.71 -20.11
CA TYR A 77 -27.82 -45.54 -21.40
C TYR A 77 -26.33 -45.90 -21.33
N GLU A 78 -25.94 -46.98 -22.01
CA GLU A 78 -24.60 -47.59 -21.93
C GLU A 78 -23.49 -46.66 -22.47
N ASP A 79 -23.78 -45.87 -23.52
CA ASP A 79 -22.80 -44.95 -24.11
C ASP A 79 -22.68 -43.59 -23.37
N TYR A 80 -23.38 -43.42 -22.23
CA TYR A 80 -23.33 -42.18 -21.44
C TYR A 80 -21.89 -41.87 -21.00
N LYS A 81 -21.42 -40.64 -21.26
CA LYS A 81 -20.03 -40.19 -21.04
C LYS A 81 -18.94 -41.05 -21.72
N GLY A 82 -19.31 -41.97 -22.62
CA GLY A 82 -18.39 -42.90 -23.28
C GLY A 82 -17.33 -42.25 -24.18
N THR A 83 -17.57 -41.01 -24.63
CA THR A 83 -16.65 -40.21 -25.45
C THR A 83 -15.81 -39.20 -24.63
N ARG A 84 -15.94 -39.19 -23.29
CA ARG A 84 -15.23 -38.25 -22.43
C ARG A 84 -13.75 -38.63 -22.34
N LYS A 85 -12.86 -37.64 -22.47
CA LYS A 85 -11.41 -37.86 -22.30
C LYS A 85 -11.14 -38.39 -20.89
N LYS A 86 -10.22 -39.36 -20.78
CA LYS A 86 -9.73 -39.83 -19.47
C LYS A 86 -9.12 -38.67 -18.70
N MET A 87 -9.25 -38.72 -17.39
CA MET A 87 -8.61 -37.77 -16.48
C MET A 87 -7.08 -37.82 -16.70
N PRO A 88 -6.38 -36.66 -16.76
CA PRO A 88 -4.92 -36.63 -16.86
C PRO A 88 -4.25 -37.42 -15.75
N GLU A 89 -3.13 -38.10 -16.05
CA GLU A 89 -2.42 -38.94 -15.07
C GLU A 89 -1.90 -38.12 -13.88
N GLU A 90 -1.57 -36.85 -14.12
CA GLU A 90 -1.12 -35.88 -13.12
C GLU A 90 -2.24 -35.38 -12.20
N LEU A 91 -3.51 -35.47 -12.63
CA LEU A 91 -4.67 -35.02 -11.86
C LEU A 91 -5.25 -36.12 -10.96
N VAL A 92 -5.17 -37.39 -11.38
CA VAL A 92 -5.68 -38.54 -10.62
C VAL A 92 -5.18 -38.58 -9.16
N PRO A 93 -3.87 -38.42 -8.86
CA PRO A 93 -3.40 -38.45 -7.47
C PRO A 93 -3.78 -37.20 -6.66
N GLN A 94 -4.16 -36.10 -7.32
CA GLN A 94 -4.54 -34.86 -6.65
C GLN A 94 -5.95 -34.87 -6.07
N ILE A 95 -6.85 -35.76 -6.54
CA ILE A 95 -8.22 -35.85 -6.03
C ILE A 95 -8.22 -36.35 -4.56
N PRO A 96 -7.56 -37.46 -4.19
CA PRO A 96 -7.43 -37.85 -2.78
C PRO A 96 -6.70 -36.80 -1.93
N LEU A 97 -5.66 -36.16 -2.50
CA LEU A 97 -4.89 -35.11 -1.81
C LEU A 97 -5.75 -33.89 -1.47
N LEU A 98 -6.61 -33.48 -2.40
CA LEU A 98 -7.61 -32.44 -2.15
C LEU A 98 -8.56 -32.85 -1.04
N GLN A 99 -9.09 -34.07 -1.08
CA GLN A 99 -10.02 -34.54 -0.04
C GLN A 99 -9.40 -34.51 1.35
N GLN A 100 -8.14 -34.95 1.50
CA GLN A 100 -7.39 -34.84 2.76
C GLN A 100 -7.23 -33.38 3.20
N THR A 101 -6.94 -32.47 2.26
CA THR A 101 -6.77 -31.05 2.56
C THR A 101 -8.09 -30.42 3.03
N ILE A 102 -9.20 -30.74 2.38
CA ILE A 102 -10.55 -30.28 2.74
C ILE A 102 -10.99 -30.85 4.09
N GLU A 103 -10.60 -32.09 4.41
CA GLU A 103 -10.85 -32.69 5.72
C GLU A 103 -10.12 -31.94 6.84
N LYS A 104 -8.88 -31.49 6.62
CA LYS A 104 -8.14 -30.65 7.57
C LYS A 104 -8.77 -29.27 7.78
N LEU A 105 -9.40 -28.72 6.73
CA LEU A 105 -10.22 -27.51 6.82
C LEU A 105 -11.61 -27.77 7.44
N LYS A 106 -11.90 -29.00 7.89
CA LYS A 106 -13.17 -29.44 8.50
C LYS A 106 -14.42 -29.07 7.69
N ILE A 107 -14.30 -29.04 6.36
CA ILE A 107 -15.43 -28.77 5.46
C ILE A 107 -16.09 -30.11 5.09
N PRO A 108 -17.41 -30.27 5.34
CA PRO A 108 -18.11 -31.51 5.02
C PRO A 108 -18.04 -31.88 3.53
N MET A 109 -17.67 -33.14 3.27
CA MET A 109 -17.62 -33.72 1.93
C MET A 109 -18.65 -34.84 1.78
N LEU A 110 -19.36 -34.88 0.65
CA LEU A 110 -20.42 -35.85 0.40
C LEU A 110 -20.24 -36.58 -0.91
N ALA A 111 -20.49 -37.88 -0.88
CA ALA A 111 -20.51 -38.72 -2.08
C ALA A 111 -21.45 -39.92 -1.87
N LYS A 112 -22.35 -40.18 -2.82
CA LYS A 112 -23.35 -41.26 -2.73
C LYS A 112 -23.26 -42.19 -3.93
N GLU A 113 -23.24 -43.50 -3.68
CA GLU A 113 -23.23 -44.49 -4.76
C GLU A 113 -24.55 -44.47 -5.54
N GLY A 114 -24.45 -44.60 -6.86
CA GLY A 114 -25.62 -44.62 -7.75
C GLY A 114 -26.10 -43.24 -8.22
N TYR A 115 -25.53 -42.15 -7.69
CA TYR A 115 -25.87 -40.76 -8.00
C TYR A 115 -24.61 -39.96 -8.35
N GLU A 116 -24.75 -38.87 -9.11
CA GLU A 116 -23.65 -37.95 -9.43
C GLU A 116 -23.59 -36.81 -8.39
N ALA A 117 -22.44 -36.12 -8.33
CA ALA A 117 -22.25 -34.94 -7.47
C ALA A 117 -23.33 -33.88 -7.70
N ASP A 118 -23.75 -33.70 -8.96
CA ASP A 118 -24.83 -32.77 -9.35
C ASP A 118 -26.19 -33.12 -8.73
N ASP A 119 -26.51 -34.41 -8.57
CA ASP A 119 -27.76 -34.86 -7.94
C ASP A 119 -27.76 -34.56 -6.43
N LEU A 120 -26.58 -34.62 -5.80
CA LEU A 120 -26.41 -34.20 -4.41
C LEU A 120 -26.59 -32.68 -4.30
N LEU A 121 -25.96 -31.89 -5.17
CA LEU A 121 -26.16 -30.43 -5.22
C LEU A 121 -27.64 -30.07 -5.42
N GLY A 122 -28.34 -30.78 -6.31
CA GLY A 122 -29.76 -30.58 -6.58
C GLY A 122 -30.67 -30.89 -5.40
N THR A 123 -30.33 -31.91 -4.60
CA THR A 123 -31.07 -32.31 -3.40
C THR A 123 -30.81 -31.32 -2.26
N LEU A 124 -29.54 -31.06 -1.93
CA LEU A 124 -29.15 -30.16 -0.84
C LEU A 124 -29.61 -28.72 -1.06
N SER A 125 -29.54 -28.24 -2.31
CA SER A 125 -30.04 -26.89 -2.64
C SER A 125 -31.55 -26.76 -2.47
N LYS A 126 -32.30 -27.85 -2.64
CA LYS A 126 -33.75 -27.88 -2.40
C LYS A 126 -34.03 -27.85 -0.90
N GLU A 127 -33.44 -28.77 -0.15
CA GLU A 127 -33.64 -28.93 1.30
C GLU A 127 -33.26 -27.64 2.04
N ALA A 128 -32.08 -27.09 1.77
CA ALA A 128 -31.63 -25.85 2.39
C ALA A 128 -32.53 -24.64 2.02
N ALA A 129 -33.01 -24.57 0.78
CA ALA A 129 -33.93 -23.49 0.38
C ALA A 129 -35.30 -23.61 1.08
N GLU A 130 -35.78 -24.83 1.36
CA GLU A 130 -37.00 -25.11 2.12
C GLU A 130 -36.82 -24.78 3.62
N GLU A 131 -35.61 -24.93 4.15
CA GLU A 131 -35.22 -24.49 5.50
C GLU A 131 -34.91 -22.99 5.62
N GLY A 132 -35.06 -22.22 4.53
CA GLY A 132 -34.94 -20.77 4.52
C GLY A 132 -33.54 -20.22 4.22
N TYR A 133 -32.57 -21.07 3.86
CA TYR A 133 -31.24 -20.63 3.47
C TYR A 133 -31.23 -19.97 2.08
N LYS A 134 -30.32 -19.01 1.91
CA LYS A 134 -29.94 -18.51 0.59
C LYS A 134 -28.76 -19.34 0.05
N VAL A 135 -29.03 -20.14 -0.98
CA VAL A 135 -28.09 -21.13 -1.50
C VAL A 135 -27.33 -20.59 -2.71
N TYR A 136 -26.03 -20.85 -2.74
CA TYR A 136 -25.14 -20.58 -3.87
C TYR A 136 -24.44 -21.88 -4.30
N ILE A 137 -24.80 -22.39 -5.48
CA ILE A 137 -24.14 -23.55 -6.08
C ILE A 137 -22.95 -23.06 -6.90
N VAL A 138 -21.74 -23.49 -6.56
CA VAL A 138 -20.52 -23.14 -7.29
C VAL A 138 -20.11 -24.30 -8.17
N THR A 139 -20.13 -24.10 -9.49
CA THR A 139 -19.76 -25.17 -10.44
C THR A 139 -19.24 -24.60 -11.77
N GLY A 140 -18.47 -25.42 -12.49
CA GLY A 140 -18.11 -25.19 -13.88
C GLY A 140 -19.11 -25.72 -14.90
N ASP A 141 -20.16 -26.42 -14.44
CA ASP A 141 -21.21 -27.01 -15.27
C ASP A 141 -22.42 -26.08 -15.42
N ARG A 142 -23.02 -26.05 -16.61
CA ARG A 142 -24.22 -25.26 -16.91
C ARG A 142 -25.51 -26.00 -16.58
N ASP A 143 -25.44 -27.30 -16.32
CA ASP A 143 -26.62 -28.10 -16.00
C ASP A 143 -27.25 -27.70 -14.68
N ALA A 144 -26.44 -27.23 -13.72
CA ALA A 144 -26.91 -26.68 -12.46
C ALA A 144 -27.82 -25.46 -12.63
N LEU A 145 -27.81 -24.78 -13.79
CA LEU A 145 -28.71 -23.66 -14.07
C LEU A 145 -30.19 -24.07 -14.04
N GLN A 146 -30.51 -25.36 -14.20
CA GLN A 146 -31.88 -25.87 -14.04
C GLN A 146 -32.39 -25.81 -12.59
N LEU A 147 -31.50 -25.59 -11.62
CA LEU A 147 -31.79 -25.56 -10.18
C LEU A 147 -32.08 -24.14 -9.65
N VAL A 148 -31.80 -23.10 -10.45
CA VAL A 148 -31.98 -21.70 -10.07
C VAL A 148 -33.44 -21.44 -9.67
N SER A 149 -33.63 -20.80 -8.53
CA SER A 149 -34.94 -20.44 -7.96
C SER A 149 -34.83 -19.15 -7.15
N GLU A 150 -35.89 -18.75 -6.46
CA GLU A 150 -35.89 -17.54 -5.63
C GLU A 150 -34.77 -17.54 -4.56
N ASN A 151 -34.52 -18.70 -3.94
CA ASN A 151 -33.50 -18.86 -2.89
C ASN A 151 -32.24 -19.61 -3.36
N VAL A 152 -32.19 -20.10 -4.60
CA VAL A 152 -31.05 -20.86 -5.15
C VAL A 152 -30.41 -20.12 -6.32
N ASN A 153 -29.15 -19.76 -6.18
CA ASN A 153 -28.34 -19.08 -7.19
C ASN A 153 -27.21 -20.00 -7.65
N VAL A 154 -26.72 -19.81 -8.88
CA VAL A 154 -25.54 -20.54 -9.38
C VAL A 154 -24.40 -19.55 -9.63
N LEU A 155 -23.23 -19.81 -9.04
CA LEU A 155 -21.98 -19.12 -9.32
C LEU A 155 -21.19 -19.95 -10.34
N TYR A 156 -21.21 -19.52 -11.60
CA TYR A 156 -20.64 -20.27 -12.72
C TYR A 156 -19.21 -19.81 -13.04
N THR A 157 -18.25 -20.74 -13.07
CA THR A 157 -16.85 -20.46 -13.47
C THR A 157 -16.71 -20.43 -14.99
N ARG A 158 -16.54 -19.22 -15.57
CA ARG A 158 -16.45 -19.04 -17.04
C ARG A 158 -15.09 -19.42 -17.59
N LYS A 159 -14.01 -18.94 -16.98
CA LYS A 159 -12.61 -19.25 -17.33
C LYS A 159 -11.77 -19.33 -16.06
N GLY A 160 -11.02 -20.42 -15.92
CA GLY A 160 -10.21 -20.65 -14.74
C GLY A 160 -11.05 -20.68 -13.46
N ILE A 161 -10.57 -19.98 -12.43
CA ILE A 161 -11.05 -20.07 -11.05
C ILE A 161 -11.65 -18.74 -10.55
N SER A 162 -11.20 -17.60 -11.07
CA SER A 162 -11.56 -16.25 -10.57
C SER A 162 -12.68 -15.54 -11.33
N ASP A 163 -13.03 -15.99 -12.55
CA ASP A 163 -14.11 -15.40 -13.35
C ASP A 163 -15.46 -16.07 -13.02
N LEU A 164 -16.07 -15.62 -11.91
CA LEU A 164 -17.37 -16.08 -11.43
C LEU A 164 -18.51 -15.20 -11.97
N VAL A 165 -19.51 -15.85 -12.56
CA VAL A 165 -20.73 -15.20 -13.01
C VAL A 165 -21.92 -15.73 -12.21
N LYS A 166 -22.59 -14.85 -11.46
CA LYS A 166 -23.82 -15.19 -10.75
C LYS A 166 -25.01 -15.30 -11.71
N PHE A 167 -25.72 -16.43 -11.62
CA PHE A 167 -26.98 -16.70 -12.29
C PHE A 167 -28.11 -16.78 -11.25
N ASP A 168 -28.94 -15.75 -11.27
CA ASP A 168 -30.27 -15.71 -10.65
C ASP A 168 -31.36 -15.87 -11.73
N LEU A 169 -32.63 -15.81 -11.34
CA LEU A 169 -33.77 -15.94 -12.25
C LEU A 169 -33.69 -14.96 -13.43
N ASP A 170 -33.35 -13.70 -13.16
CA ASP A 170 -33.27 -12.65 -14.17
C ASP A 170 -32.13 -12.92 -15.16
N LYS A 171 -30.95 -13.28 -14.66
CA LYS A 171 -29.80 -13.58 -15.52
C LYS A 171 -30.01 -14.81 -16.39
N VAL A 172 -30.70 -15.83 -15.86
CA VAL A 172 -31.08 -17.03 -16.65
C VAL A 172 -32.05 -16.62 -17.76
N MET A 173 -33.09 -15.85 -17.42
CA MET A 173 -34.07 -15.36 -18.38
C MET A 173 -33.45 -14.48 -19.47
N GLU A 174 -32.57 -13.54 -19.10
CA GLU A 174 -31.84 -12.67 -20.03
C GLU A 174 -31.01 -13.48 -21.04
N LYS A 175 -30.28 -14.49 -20.56
CA LYS A 175 -29.31 -15.24 -21.37
C LYS A 175 -29.93 -16.36 -22.20
N TYR A 176 -30.91 -17.06 -21.66
CA TYR A 176 -31.47 -18.27 -22.26
C TYR A 176 -32.87 -18.08 -22.82
N GLU A 177 -33.52 -16.95 -22.52
CA GLU A 177 -34.89 -16.62 -22.93
C GLU A 177 -35.92 -17.70 -22.51
N LEU A 178 -35.59 -18.47 -21.49
CA LEU A 178 -36.37 -19.56 -20.89
C LEU A 178 -36.13 -19.57 -19.38
N PRO A 179 -37.16 -19.90 -18.58
CA PRO A 179 -36.98 -20.03 -17.15
C PRO A 179 -36.19 -21.31 -16.82
N PRO A 180 -35.53 -21.38 -15.63
CA PRO A 180 -34.66 -22.49 -15.24
C PRO A 180 -35.24 -23.88 -15.47
N GLU A 181 -36.50 -24.09 -15.10
CA GLU A 181 -37.20 -25.38 -15.21
C GLU A 181 -37.41 -25.85 -16.65
N LYS A 182 -37.29 -24.95 -17.64
CA LYS A 182 -37.42 -25.26 -19.08
C LYS A 182 -36.08 -25.48 -19.77
N LEU A 183 -34.96 -25.27 -19.08
CA LEU A 183 -33.63 -25.55 -19.64
C LEU A 183 -33.44 -27.04 -19.91
N ILE A 184 -34.02 -27.90 -19.07
CA ILE A 184 -33.98 -29.35 -19.25
C ILE A 184 -34.85 -29.83 -20.42
N ASP A 185 -36.04 -29.23 -20.64
CA ASP A 185 -36.83 -29.49 -21.85
C ASP A 185 -36.03 -29.18 -23.12
N ARG A 186 -35.29 -28.07 -23.10
CA ARG A 186 -34.44 -27.65 -24.22
C ARG A 186 -33.29 -28.64 -24.45
N LYS A 187 -32.68 -29.14 -23.37
CA LYS A 187 -31.62 -30.14 -23.41
C LYS A 187 -32.14 -31.50 -23.91
N GLY A 188 -33.33 -31.92 -23.46
CA GLY A 188 -34.00 -33.13 -23.93
C GLY A 188 -34.24 -33.14 -25.44
N LEU A 189 -34.64 -32.00 -26.03
CA LEU A 189 -34.85 -31.88 -27.47
C LEU A 189 -33.56 -31.90 -28.29
N MET A 190 -32.49 -31.24 -27.82
CA MET A 190 -31.23 -31.08 -28.58
C MET A 190 -30.17 -32.14 -28.28
N GLY A 191 -30.34 -32.89 -27.18
CA GLY A 191 -29.33 -33.78 -26.64
C GLY A 191 -28.19 -33.04 -25.94
N ASP A 192 -27.14 -33.77 -25.60
CA ASP A 192 -25.90 -33.23 -25.08
C ASP A 192 -24.67 -33.95 -25.62
N SER A 193 -23.89 -33.23 -26.43
CA SER A 193 -22.65 -33.76 -26.97
C SER A 193 -21.56 -33.98 -25.91
N SER A 194 -21.54 -33.25 -24.80
CA SER A 194 -20.49 -33.44 -23.76
C SER A 194 -20.62 -34.78 -23.04
N ASP A 195 -21.86 -35.18 -22.75
CA ASP A 195 -22.17 -36.44 -22.07
C ASP A 195 -22.59 -37.56 -23.03
N ASN A 196 -22.41 -37.34 -24.33
CA ASN A 196 -22.78 -38.27 -25.40
C ASN A 196 -24.28 -38.62 -25.43
N ILE A 197 -25.15 -37.71 -24.98
CA ILE A 197 -26.61 -37.89 -24.97
C ILE A 197 -27.20 -37.48 -26.34
N PRO A 198 -27.90 -38.36 -27.06
CA PRO A 198 -28.36 -38.07 -28.41
C PRO A 198 -29.70 -37.29 -28.43
N GLY A 199 -29.74 -36.15 -29.11
CA GLY A 199 -30.96 -35.34 -29.29
C GLY A 199 -31.74 -35.61 -30.57
N VAL A 200 -32.91 -34.98 -30.72
CA VAL A 200 -33.72 -35.10 -31.94
C VAL A 200 -32.94 -34.52 -33.13
N PRO A 201 -32.64 -35.32 -34.17
CA PRO A 201 -31.85 -34.85 -35.30
C PRO A 201 -32.45 -33.60 -35.96
N GLY A 202 -31.61 -32.60 -36.22
CA GLY A 202 -32.04 -31.33 -36.83
C GLY A 202 -32.70 -30.34 -35.87
N ILE A 203 -32.77 -30.64 -34.57
CA ILE A 203 -33.20 -29.70 -33.52
C ILE A 203 -31.98 -29.25 -32.72
N GLY A 204 -31.42 -28.09 -33.08
CA GLY A 204 -30.38 -27.42 -32.30
C GLY A 204 -30.92 -26.34 -31.37
N LYS A 205 -30.02 -25.63 -30.67
CA LYS A 205 -30.33 -24.58 -29.68
C LYS A 205 -31.44 -23.60 -30.10
N LYS A 206 -31.34 -23.01 -31.31
CA LYS A 206 -32.31 -22.03 -31.81
C LYS A 206 -33.68 -22.64 -32.11
N THR A 207 -33.70 -23.86 -32.66
CA THR A 207 -34.94 -24.56 -33.00
C THR A 207 -35.67 -25.00 -31.74
N ALA A 208 -34.96 -25.57 -30.76
CA ALA A 208 -35.53 -25.97 -29.47
C ALA A 208 -36.14 -24.77 -28.73
N LEU A 209 -35.44 -23.63 -28.69
CA LEU A 209 -35.94 -22.39 -28.09
C LEU A 209 -37.26 -21.93 -28.73
N LYS A 210 -37.32 -21.90 -30.07
CA LYS A 210 -38.53 -21.49 -30.79
C LYS A 210 -39.72 -22.38 -30.45
N LEU A 211 -39.51 -23.71 -30.43
CA LEU A 211 -40.58 -24.66 -30.12
C LEU A 211 -41.06 -24.53 -28.67
N LEU A 212 -40.15 -24.32 -27.72
CA LEU A 212 -40.51 -24.17 -26.31
C LEU A 212 -41.25 -22.86 -26.03
N LYS A 213 -40.94 -21.77 -26.76
CA LYS A 213 -41.73 -20.54 -26.71
C LYS A 213 -43.14 -20.70 -27.28
N GLU A 214 -43.30 -21.57 -28.27
CA GLU A 214 -44.58 -21.79 -28.96
C GLU A 214 -45.50 -22.78 -28.21
N PHE A 215 -44.94 -23.85 -27.63
CA PHE A 215 -45.70 -24.95 -27.02
C PHE A 215 -45.47 -25.14 -25.52
N GLY A 216 -44.52 -24.42 -24.91
CA GLY A 216 -44.31 -24.37 -23.46
C GLY A 216 -43.51 -25.51 -22.82
N SER A 217 -43.56 -26.75 -23.32
CA SER A 217 -42.74 -27.87 -22.79
C SER A 217 -42.38 -28.89 -23.88
N MET A 218 -41.39 -29.75 -23.60
CA MET A 218 -41.03 -30.83 -24.52
C MET A 218 -42.22 -31.78 -24.76
N GLU A 219 -42.94 -32.16 -23.71
CA GLU A 219 -44.10 -33.05 -23.83
C GLU A 219 -45.24 -32.42 -24.64
N GLU A 220 -45.50 -31.12 -24.46
CA GLU A 220 -46.50 -30.40 -25.27
C GLU A 220 -46.11 -30.35 -26.76
N ILE A 221 -44.82 -30.20 -27.07
CA ILE A 221 -44.32 -30.28 -28.45
C ILE A 221 -44.54 -31.68 -29.03
N LEU A 222 -44.28 -32.73 -28.25
CA LEU A 222 -44.44 -34.12 -28.66
C LEU A 222 -45.92 -34.53 -28.77
N ALA A 223 -46.81 -33.93 -27.99
CA ALA A 223 -48.26 -34.13 -28.07
C ALA A 223 -48.88 -33.40 -29.28
N ASN A 224 -48.31 -32.27 -29.70
CA ASN A 224 -48.85 -31.40 -30.75
C ASN A 224 -47.97 -31.34 -32.02
N ILE A 225 -47.27 -32.42 -32.37
CA ILE A 225 -46.30 -32.45 -33.49
C ILE A 225 -46.93 -31.99 -34.82
N ASP A 226 -48.23 -32.23 -35.03
CA ASP A 226 -48.92 -31.80 -36.25
C ASP A 226 -49.00 -30.28 -36.43
N GLN A 227 -48.84 -29.50 -35.36
CA GLN A 227 -48.86 -28.03 -35.41
C GLN A 227 -47.46 -27.43 -35.64
N VAL A 228 -46.39 -28.23 -35.49
CA VAL A 228 -45.00 -27.78 -35.61
C VAL A 228 -44.61 -27.40 -37.05
N SER A 229 -44.01 -26.24 -37.28
CA SER A 229 -43.55 -25.84 -38.62
C SER A 229 -42.43 -26.75 -39.19
N GLY A 230 -42.55 -27.15 -40.47
CA GLY A 230 -41.52 -27.86 -41.25
C GLY A 230 -41.66 -29.39 -41.33
N LYS A 231 -41.80 -29.95 -42.54
CA LYS A 231 -42.08 -31.38 -42.79
C LYS A 231 -41.05 -32.33 -42.18
N LYS A 232 -39.75 -32.09 -42.41
CA LYS A 232 -38.65 -32.91 -41.88
C LYS A 232 -38.54 -32.86 -40.35
N ARG A 233 -38.94 -31.73 -39.74
CA ARG A 233 -38.93 -31.55 -38.29
C ARG A 233 -40.03 -32.37 -37.62
N LYS A 234 -41.25 -32.37 -38.20
CA LYS A 234 -42.36 -33.23 -37.73
C LYS A 234 -41.98 -34.71 -37.79
N GLU A 235 -41.37 -35.13 -38.90
CA GLU A 235 -40.91 -36.51 -39.09
C GLU A 235 -39.88 -36.92 -38.03
N ASN A 236 -38.88 -36.08 -37.78
CA ASN A 236 -37.86 -36.34 -36.76
C ASN A 236 -38.44 -36.34 -35.34
N LEU A 237 -39.35 -35.43 -35.00
CA LEU A 237 -40.02 -35.42 -33.69
C LEU A 237 -40.84 -36.70 -33.45
N ARG A 238 -41.51 -37.23 -34.47
CA ARG A 238 -42.24 -38.51 -34.38
C ARG A 238 -41.30 -39.69 -34.22
N LYS A 239 -40.22 -39.73 -34.99
CA LYS A 239 -39.29 -40.85 -35.02
C LYS A 239 -38.41 -40.92 -33.76
N TYR A 240 -38.05 -39.77 -33.19
CA TYR A 240 -37.08 -39.67 -32.10
C TYR A 240 -37.71 -39.13 -30.80
N SER A 241 -39.03 -39.27 -30.62
CA SER A 241 -39.74 -38.82 -29.41
C SER A 241 -39.22 -39.47 -28.14
N GLU A 242 -39.03 -40.79 -28.15
CA GLU A 242 -38.47 -41.53 -27.00
C GLU A 242 -37.02 -41.15 -26.73
N GLN A 243 -36.26 -40.81 -27.76
CA GLN A 243 -34.88 -40.35 -27.61
C GLN A 243 -34.83 -38.97 -26.92
N ALA A 244 -35.78 -38.08 -27.22
CA ALA A 244 -35.92 -36.80 -26.53
C ALA A 244 -36.29 -37.00 -25.05
N ARG A 245 -37.22 -37.92 -24.76
CA ARG A 245 -37.60 -38.29 -23.38
C ARG A 245 -36.46 -38.92 -22.60
N MET A 246 -35.68 -39.80 -23.22
CA MET A 246 -34.46 -40.36 -22.62
C MET A 246 -33.45 -39.26 -22.33
N SER A 247 -33.18 -38.38 -23.29
CA SER A 247 -32.26 -37.25 -23.11
C SER A 247 -32.67 -36.33 -21.98
N TYR A 248 -33.98 -36.08 -21.85
CA TYR A 248 -34.54 -35.33 -20.74
C TYR A 248 -34.31 -36.03 -19.40
N ARG A 249 -34.56 -37.34 -19.30
CA ARG A 249 -34.34 -38.09 -18.04
C ARG A 249 -32.86 -38.15 -17.65
N LEU A 250 -31.97 -38.35 -18.62
CA LEU A 250 -30.53 -38.38 -18.40
C LEU A 250 -29.98 -37.00 -18.01
N GLY A 251 -30.42 -35.92 -18.65
CA GLY A 251 -29.93 -34.56 -18.33
C GLY A 251 -30.56 -33.93 -17.09
N LYS A 252 -31.63 -34.51 -16.53
CA LYS A 252 -32.33 -33.95 -15.38
C LYS A 252 -31.56 -34.24 -14.10
N ILE A 253 -31.28 -33.20 -13.32
CA ILE A 253 -30.68 -33.34 -11.99
C ILE A 253 -31.74 -33.83 -11.01
N LYS A 254 -31.44 -34.90 -10.27
CA LYS A 254 -32.32 -35.40 -9.20
C LYS A 254 -32.23 -34.49 -7.97
N ARG A 255 -33.34 -34.38 -7.25
CA ARG A 255 -33.49 -33.49 -6.08
C ARG A 255 -34.11 -34.21 -4.88
N ASP A 256 -33.93 -35.52 -4.85
CA ASP A 256 -34.55 -36.50 -3.94
C ASP A 256 -33.58 -37.64 -3.61
N VAL A 257 -32.27 -37.35 -3.60
CA VAL A 257 -31.25 -38.34 -3.25
C VAL A 257 -31.34 -38.64 -1.74
N PRO A 258 -31.33 -39.92 -1.30
CA PRO A 258 -31.44 -40.26 0.12
C PRO A 258 -30.11 -39.99 0.86
N VAL A 259 -29.93 -38.74 1.28
CA VAL A 259 -28.85 -38.24 2.15
C VAL A 259 -29.48 -37.58 3.38
N ASP A 260 -28.76 -37.63 4.51
CA ASP A 260 -29.18 -37.04 5.78
C ASP A 260 -28.05 -36.13 6.24
N ILE A 261 -28.32 -34.83 6.40
CA ILE A 261 -27.34 -33.80 6.71
C ILE A 261 -27.92 -32.80 7.67
N ASP A 262 -27.16 -32.54 8.73
CA ASP A 262 -27.38 -31.43 9.63
C ASP A 262 -26.60 -30.20 9.14
N PHE A 263 -27.31 -29.22 8.58
CA PHE A 263 -26.69 -27.98 8.10
C PHE A 263 -26.01 -27.18 9.21
N ASP A 264 -26.37 -27.36 10.49
CA ASP A 264 -25.70 -26.65 11.59
C ASP A 264 -24.27 -27.14 11.85
N GLN A 265 -23.94 -28.35 11.42
CA GLN A 265 -22.57 -28.91 11.48
C GLN A 265 -21.70 -28.49 10.30
N CYS A 266 -22.22 -27.73 9.34
CA CYS A 266 -21.52 -27.35 8.11
C CYS A 266 -20.89 -25.94 8.18
N ARG A 267 -20.64 -25.43 9.38
CA ARG A 267 -20.07 -24.08 9.59
C ARG A 267 -18.58 -24.05 9.29
N LEU A 268 -18.10 -22.90 8.81
CA LEU A 268 -16.73 -22.70 8.34
C LEU A 268 -15.73 -22.27 9.44
N ASP A 269 -16.18 -22.09 10.68
CA ASP A 269 -15.39 -21.58 11.82
C ASP A 269 -14.80 -22.70 12.71
N LEU A 270 -14.68 -23.92 12.19
CA LEU A 270 -14.40 -25.10 13.02
C LEU A 270 -13.00 -25.71 12.84
N TYR A 271 -12.20 -25.30 11.85
CA TYR A 271 -10.89 -25.91 11.58
C TYR A 271 -9.81 -25.51 12.59
N ASP A 272 -8.79 -26.35 12.71
CA ASP A 272 -7.64 -26.12 13.59
C ASP A 272 -6.53 -25.48 12.75
N ASP A 273 -6.13 -24.26 13.12
CA ASP A 273 -5.14 -23.48 12.37
C ASP A 273 -3.77 -24.17 12.31
N GLN A 274 -3.39 -24.90 13.37
CA GLN A 274 -2.12 -25.62 13.41
C GLN A 274 -2.15 -26.84 12.48
N GLU A 275 -3.20 -27.66 12.54
CA GLU A 275 -3.32 -28.82 11.65
C GLU A 275 -3.44 -28.41 10.16
N ALA A 276 -4.10 -27.29 9.89
CA ALA A 276 -4.24 -26.75 8.54
C ALA A 276 -2.91 -26.18 8.03
N ALA A 277 -2.17 -25.43 8.86
CA ALA A 277 -0.85 -24.89 8.52
C ALA A 277 0.16 -26.02 8.23
N GLU A 278 0.20 -27.08 9.04
CA GLU A 278 1.08 -28.24 8.82
C GLU A 278 0.80 -28.93 7.47
N GLN A 279 -0.49 -29.14 7.16
CA GLN A 279 -0.89 -29.72 5.88
C GLN A 279 -0.47 -28.82 4.71
N PHE A 280 -0.58 -27.50 4.84
CA PHE A 280 -0.20 -26.55 3.80
C PHE A 280 1.31 -26.47 3.61
N LYS A 281 2.10 -26.55 4.70
CA LYS A 281 3.56 -26.64 4.67
C LYS A 281 4.00 -27.89 3.90
N LYS A 282 3.40 -29.05 4.19
CA LYS A 282 3.67 -30.31 3.48
C LYS A 282 3.35 -30.23 1.98
N LEU A 283 2.31 -29.49 1.61
CA LEU A 283 1.90 -29.31 0.21
C LEU A 283 2.71 -28.23 -0.53
N GLY A 284 3.60 -27.51 0.16
CA GLY A 284 4.40 -26.41 -0.39
C GLY A 284 3.61 -25.10 -0.56
N PHE A 285 2.49 -24.92 0.16
CA PHE A 285 1.58 -23.78 0.02
C PHE A 285 1.99 -22.60 0.93
N THR A 286 3.26 -22.21 0.88
CA THR A 286 3.84 -21.19 1.76
C THR A 286 3.09 -19.85 1.70
N SER A 287 2.63 -19.42 0.52
CA SER A 287 1.85 -18.18 0.35
C SER A 287 0.46 -18.18 0.99
N LEU A 288 -0.02 -19.34 1.46
CA LEU A 288 -1.33 -19.50 2.08
C LEU A 288 -1.21 -19.73 3.60
N LEU A 289 0.01 -19.81 4.15
CA LEU A 289 0.24 -20.03 5.58
C LEU A 289 -0.15 -18.81 6.42
N ASP A 290 0.01 -17.59 5.89
CA ASP A 290 -0.37 -16.33 6.55
C ASP A 290 -1.85 -16.24 6.96
N ARG A 291 -2.67 -17.20 6.53
CA ARG A 291 -4.10 -17.30 6.83
C ARG A 291 -4.40 -18.05 8.12
N PHE A 292 -3.44 -18.78 8.66
CA PHE A 292 -3.56 -19.54 9.89
C PHE A 292 -2.77 -18.83 10.98
N ASP A 293 -3.30 -18.82 12.21
CA ASP A 293 -2.54 -18.33 13.37
C ASP A 293 -1.52 -19.39 13.82
N PHE A 294 -0.48 -19.59 12.99
CA PHE A 294 0.62 -20.51 13.24
C PHE A 294 1.92 -19.71 13.42
N LYS A 295 2.52 -19.82 14.61
CA LYS A 295 3.83 -19.24 14.93
C LYS A 295 4.64 -20.27 15.71
N GLU A 296 5.91 -20.46 15.33
CA GLU A 296 6.89 -21.21 16.11
C GLU A 296 7.40 -20.32 17.25
N GLU A 297 7.46 -20.84 18.48
CA GLU A 297 8.03 -20.10 19.61
C GLU A 297 9.51 -19.85 19.40
N ALA A 298 9.92 -18.59 19.52
CA ALA A 298 11.34 -18.26 19.45
C ALA A 298 12.01 -18.72 20.74
N ASN A 299 12.92 -19.68 20.63
CA ASN A 299 13.57 -20.28 21.79
C ASN A 299 14.88 -19.57 22.14
N PHE A 300 14.98 -19.04 23.35
CA PHE A 300 16.23 -18.47 23.88
C PHE A 300 17.14 -19.53 24.49
N GLU A 301 16.60 -20.67 24.95
CA GLU A 301 17.37 -21.74 25.60
C GLU A 301 18.38 -22.41 24.65
N ASP A 302 18.15 -22.30 23.34
CA ASP A 302 19.04 -22.81 22.30
C ASP A 302 20.27 -21.90 22.06
N LEU A 303 20.35 -20.72 22.69
CA LEU A 303 21.45 -19.77 22.49
C LEU A 303 22.51 -19.87 23.59
N GLU A 304 23.78 -19.94 23.19
CA GLU A 304 24.93 -19.82 24.09
C GLU A 304 25.38 -18.35 24.17
N ILE A 305 25.30 -17.73 25.36
CA ILE A 305 25.81 -16.36 25.56
C ILE A 305 27.21 -16.41 26.19
N GLU A 306 28.20 -15.87 25.47
CA GLU A 306 29.55 -15.64 25.97
C GLU A 306 29.73 -14.16 26.34
N ASN A 307 30.02 -13.90 27.61
CA ASN A 307 30.34 -12.56 28.09
C ASN A 307 31.83 -12.29 27.88
N LEU A 308 32.14 -11.33 27.01
CA LEU A 308 33.48 -10.93 26.63
C LEU A 308 34.15 -10.06 27.70
N LYS A 309 35.41 -10.36 28.00
CA LYS A 309 36.33 -9.49 28.74
C LYS A 309 37.27 -8.80 27.77
N GLU A 310 38.03 -7.82 28.26
CA GLU A 310 39.05 -7.12 27.47
C GLU A 310 40.07 -8.05 26.78
N GLU A 311 40.41 -9.17 27.45
CA GLU A 311 41.34 -10.18 26.90
C GLU A 311 40.78 -10.94 25.69
N ASP A 312 39.45 -11.02 25.55
CA ASP A 312 38.76 -11.78 24.50
C ASP A 312 38.50 -10.95 23.22
N LEU A 313 38.68 -9.61 23.29
CA LEU A 313 38.30 -8.71 22.21
C LEU A 313 39.14 -8.88 20.93
N ASN A 314 40.42 -9.22 21.07
CA ASN A 314 41.28 -9.47 19.92
C ASN A 314 40.82 -10.71 19.13
N ASP A 315 40.42 -11.77 19.83
CA ASP A 315 39.90 -12.99 19.22
C ASP A 315 38.57 -12.71 18.51
N LEU A 316 37.68 -11.90 19.12
CA LEU A 316 36.46 -11.43 18.46
C LEU A 316 36.78 -10.68 17.16
N LYS A 317 37.76 -9.77 17.18
CA LYS A 317 38.16 -9.00 16.00
C LYS A 317 38.71 -9.90 14.89
N GLU A 318 39.61 -10.83 15.22
CA GLU A 318 40.13 -11.79 14.25
C GLU A 318 39.01 -12.62 13.62
N LYS A 319 38.05 -13.06 14.44
CA LYS A 319 36.87 -13.77 13.98
C LYS A 319 36.00 -12.93 13.05
N ALA A 320 35.72 -11.68 13.41
CA ALA A 320 34.95 -10.73 12.59
C ALA A 320 35.63 -10.45 11.24
N VAL A 321 36.95 -10.28 11.24
CA VAL A 321 37.73 -10.12 9.99
C VAL A 321 37.67 -11.37 9.13
N LYS A 322 37.75 -12.57 9.72
CA LYS A 322 37.68 -13.83 8.99
C LYS A 322 36.29 -14.09 8.42
N ALA A 323 35.24 -13.78 9.16
CA ALA A 323 33.86 -13.91 8.72
C ALA A 323 33.51 -12.91 7.61
N GLY A 324 34.06 -11.68 7.69
CA GLY A 324 33.76 -10.60 6.75
C GLY A 324 32.38 -9.97 6.96
N GLU A 325 31.51 -10.58 7.73
CA GLU A 325 30.21 -10.05 8.14
C GLU A 325 29.83 -10.49 9.55
N ILE A 326 29.10 -9.62 10.26
CA ILE A 326 28.62 -9.83 11.62
C ILE A 326 27.22 -9.21 11.79
N ALA A 327 26.41 -9.77 12.67
CA ALA A 327 25.24 -9.08 13.19
C ALA A 327 25.61 -8.34 14.47
N VAL A 328 25.13 -7.11 14.64
CA VAL A 328 25.39 -6.25 15.79
C VAL A 328 24.08 -5.67 16.32
N ALA A 329 23.88 -5.75 17.63
CA ALA A 329 22.79 -5.08 18.32
C ALA A 329 23.30 -4.32 19.54
N LEU A 330 22.60 -3.25 19.89
CA LEU A 330 22.95 -2.35 20.99
C LEU A 330 21.82 -2.32 22.00
N ARG A 331 22.15 -2.42 23.28
CA ARG A 331 21.23 -2.12 24.38
C ARG A 331 21.60 -0.77 24.98
N LEU A 332 20.63 0.13 24.99
CA LEU A 332 20.74 1.41 25.68
C LEU A 332 20.11 1.29 27.07
N GLU A 333 20.58 2.11 27.99
CA GLU A 333 19.97 2.27 29.32
C GLU A 333 18.49 2.60 29.19
N LYS A 334 17.68 1.97 30.05
CA LYS A 334 16.22 2.07 30.01
C LYS A 334 15.77 3.54 30.04
N ASP A 335 14.75 3.87 29.23
CA ASP A 335 14.15 5.20 29.09
C ASP A 335 15.08 6.29 28.50
N SER A 336 16.26 5.92 27.99
CA SER A 336 17.17 6.86 27.33
C SER A 336 16.91 7.00 25.83
N LYS A 337 17.01 8.24 25.30
CA LYS A 337 16.98 8.49 23.85
C LYS A 337 18.34 8.18 23.24
N ALA A 338 18.42 7.75 21.99
CA ALA A 338 19.70 7.42 21.33
C ALA A 338 20.77 8.53 21.42
N ILE A 339 20.38 9.81 21.33
CA ILE A 339 21.30 10.97 21.48
C ILE A 339 21.80 11.20 22.91
N GLU A 340 21.08 10.71 23.92
CA GLU A 340 21.37 10.92 25.35
C GLU A 340 21.72 9.61 26.08
N GLY A 341 21.51 8.47 25.43
CA GLY A 341 21.57 7.15 26.02
C GLY A 341 22.97 6.65 26.23
N ARG A 342 23.15 5.99 27.36
CA ARG A 342 24.35 5.23 27.68
C ARG A 342 24.21 3.82 27.11
N ILE A 343 25.27 3.34 26.47
CA ILE A 343 25.34 1.97 25.99
C ILE A 343 25.59 1.05 27.18
N GLU A 344 24.69 0.11 27.42
CA GLU A 344 24.82 -0.92 28.46
C GLU A 344 25.50 -2.18 27.93
N GLU A 345 25.20 -2.55 26.69
CA GLU A 345 25.63 -3.82 26.10
C GLU A 345 25.71 -3.73 24.57
N LEU A 346 26.75 -4.32 24.00
CA LEU A 346 26.85 -4.66 22.59
C LEU A 346 26.78 -6.18 22.43
N LEU A 347 25.90 -6.64 21.55
CA LEU A 347 25.79 -8.05 21.18
C LEU A 347 26.33 -8.26 19.77
N PHE A 348 27.09 -9.34 19.59
CA PHE A 348 27.61 -9.77 18.30
C PHE A 348 27.18 -11.20 18.00
N SER A 349 26.80 -11.46 16.76
CA SER A 349 26.50 -12.80 16.25
C SER A 349 27.14 -13.03 14.88
N PHE A 350 27.45 -14.28 14.59
CA PHE A 350 28.07 -14.74 13.36
C PHE A 350 27.12 -15.66 12.60
N ILE A 351 27.29 -15.75 11.28
CA ILE A 351 26.46 -16.62 10.44
C ILE A 351 26.56 -18.09 10.90
N ASP A 352 25.41 -18.76 10.92
CA ASP A 352 25.27 -20.18 11.30
C ASP A 352 25.80 -20.55 12.70
N GLU A 353 25.87 -19.58 13.62
CA GLU A 353 26.22 -19.81 15.02
C GLU A 353 25.05 -19.53 15.95
N GLU A 354 24.78 -20.47 16.86
CA GLU A 354 23.84 -20.31 17.98
C GLU A 354 24.49 -19.57 19.17
N LYS A 355 25.69 -19.03 18.95
CA LYS A 355 26.49 -18.35 19.96
C LYS A 355 26.43 -16.84 19.81
N ILE A 356 26.14 -16.16 20.92
CA ILE A 356 26.07 -14.70 21.03
C ILE A 356 27.22 -14.21 21.92
N TYR A 357 27.94 -13.21 21.44
CA TYR A 357 29.01 -12.57 22.20
C TYR A 357 28.49 -11.24 22.77
N SER A 358 28.47 -11.13 24.10
CA SER A 358 28.06 -9.93 24.82
C SER A 358 29.26 -9.16 25.33
N TYR A 359 29.34 -7.87 24.99
CA TYR A 359 30.34 -6.94 25.51
C TYR A 359 29.64 -5.81 26.26
N GLN A 360 29.93 -5.68 27.55
CA GLN A 360 29.44 -4.59 28.39
C GLN A 360 30.54 -3.52 28.50
N PRO A 361 30.39 -2.34 27.86
CA PRO A 361 31.40 -1.31 27.91
C PRO A 361 31.52 -0.71 29.32
N ALA A 362 32.74 -0.24 29.64
CA ALA A 362 33.00 0.49 30.87
C ALA A 362 32.50 1.95 30.75
N ALA A 363 33.33 2.93 31.14
CA ALA A 363 33.03 4.34 30.83
C ALA A 363 33.32 4.68 29.36
N GLU A 364 34.31 4.02 28.77
CA GLU A 364 34.72 4.16 27.37
C GLU A 364 34.61 2.80 26.66
N ILE A 365 34.35 2.84 25.34
CA ILE A 365 34.29 1.64 24.49
C ILE A 365 35.72 1.32 24.03
N ASP A 366 36.11 0.05 24.16
CA ASP A 366 37.45 -0.41 23.79
C ASP A 366 37.79 -0.14 22.31
N SER A 367 39.05 0.22 22.03
CA SER A 367 39.54 0.49 20.68
C SER A 367 39.35 -0.67 19.70
N THR A 368 39.34 -1.90 20.19
CA THR A 368 39.13 -3.11 19.39
C THR A 368 37.70 -3.20 18.88
N ILE A 369 36.72 -2.84 19.71
CA ILE A 369 35.31 -2.75 19.30
C ILE A 369 35.13 -1.61 18.29
N LYS A 370 35.77 -0.46 18.54
CA LYS A 370 35.81 0.65 17.58
C LYS A 370 36.34 0.19 16.22
N ASP A 371 37.48 -0.51 16.19
CA ASP A 371 38.08 -1.03 14.96
C ASP A 371 37.14 -1.98 14.20
N ILE A 372 36.35 -2.81 14.91
CA ILE A 372 35.36 -3.69 14.28
C ILE A 372 34.24 -2.86 13.64
N LEU A 373 33.68 -1.91 14.38
CA LEU A 373 32.54 -1.09 13.93
C LEU A 373 32.92 -0.12 12.80
N GLU A 374 34.13 0.44 12.82
CA GLU A 374 34.70 1.33 11.79
C GLU A 374 35.33 0.60 10.60
N SER A 375 35.39 -0.73 10.61
CA SER A 375 35.99 -1.48 9.49
C SER A 375 35.08 -1.51 8.25
N GLU A 376 35.54 -0.94 7.13
CA GLU A 376 34.86 -1.10 5.83
C GLU A 376 34.86 -2.55 5.32
N LYS A 377 35.78 -3.40 5.82
CA LYS A 377 35.91 -4.80 5.39
C LYS A 377 34.95 -5.74 6.08
N ILE A 378 34.33 -5.31 7.18
CA ILE A 378 33.38 -6.11 7.96
C ILE A 378 32.01 -5.51 7.72
N ALA A 379 31.11 -6.28 7.11
CA ALA A 379 29.71 -5.90 6.90
C ALA A 379 28.90 -6.07 8.19
N LYS A 380 28.05 -5.09 8.54
CA LYS A 380 27.23 -5.11 9.77
C LYS A 380 25.76 -5.22 9.44
N LEU A 381 25.14 -6.31 9.89
CA LEU A 381 23.69 -6.44 9.93
C LEU A 381 23.22 -5.86 11.26
N MET A 382 22.30 -4.90 11.24
CA MET A 382 21.85 -4.21 12.45
C MET A 382 20.34 -4.01 12.43
N SER A 383 19.69 -4.20 13.57
CA SER A 383 18.31 -3.73 13.78
C SER A 383 18.36 -2.37 14.48
N GLY A 384 17.62 -1.38 13.98
CA GLY A 384 17.66 -0.02 14.56
C GLY A 384 18.99 0.69 14.30
N ALA A 385 19.58 0.48 13.12
CA ALA A 385 20.94 0.89 12.80
C ALA A 385 21.20 2.40 12.93
N LYS A 386 20.21 3.27 12.64
CA LYS A 386 20.34 4.73 12.80
C LYS A 386 20.55 5.12 14.25
N ASP A 387 19.71 4.62 15.14
CA ASP A 387 19.74 4.96 16.55
C ASP A 387 20.98 4.37 17.24
N ALA A 388 21.37 3.15 16.85
CA ALA A 388 22.65 2.58 17.28
C ALA A 388 23.85 3.41 16.81
N SER A 389 23.85 3.86 15.54
CA SER A 389 24.90 4.74 15.01
C SER A 389 24.95 6.07 15.74
N LEU A 390 23.79 6.66 16.04
CA LEU A 390 23.69 7.92 16.78
C LEU A 390 24.28 7.82 18.20
N ALA A 391 23.97 6.74 18.92
CA ALA A 391 24.53 6.49 20.25
C ALA A 391 26.05 6.30 20.20
N LEU A 392 26.56 5.56 19.20
CA LEU A 392 27.99 5.30 19.01
C LEU A 392 28.79 6.56 18.62
N LEU A 393 28.18 7.53 17.93
CA LEU A 393 28.83 8.80 17.61
C LEU A 393 29.25 9.60 18.85
N ARG A 394 28.55 9.47 19.99
CA ARG A 394 28.97 10.09 21.27
C ARG A 394 30.29 9.53 21.78
N HIS A 395 30.58 8.29 21.45
CA HIS A 395 31.84 7.61 21.76
C HIS A 395 32.89 7.79 20.66
N GLN A 396 32.65 8.70 19.69
CA GLN A 396 33.52 8.96 18.55
C GLN A 396 33.76 7.69 17.70
N ILE A 397 32.71 6.88 17.53
CA ILE A 397 32.71 5.67 16.71
C ILE A 397 31.76 5.90 15.53
N GLU A 398 32.27 5.81 14.31
CA GLU A 398 31.47 5.85 13.08
C GLU A 398 31.17 4.41 12.61
N VAL A 399 29.90 3.98 12.61
CA VAL A 399 29.56 2.64 12.10
C VAL A 399 29.67 2.65 10.58
N LEU A 400 30.61 1.89 10.03
CA LEU A 400 30.82 1.75 8.59
C LEU A 400 30.31 0.40 8.07
N ASN A 401 29.99 0.35 6.77
CA ASN A 401 29.54 -0.85 6.05
C ASN A 401 28.34 -1.57 6.71
N ILE A 402 27.28 -0.80 7.00
CA ILE A 402 25.98 -1.37 7.35
C ILE A 402 25.44 -2.07 6.10
N SER A 403 25.20 -3.38 6.18
CA SER A 403 24.78 -4.21 5.05
C SER A 403 23.33 -4.68 5.13
N PHE A 404 22.70 -4.55 6.30
CA PHE A 404 21.29 -4.89 6.47
C PHE A 404 20.62 -4.13 7.62
N GLU A 405 19.43 -3.59 7.36
CA GLU A 405 18.49 -3.03 8.34
C GLU A 405 17.07 -3.56 7.99
N PRO A 406 16.45 -4.38 8.86
CA PRO A 406 15.25 -5.14 8.52
C PRO A 406 14.00 -4.27 8.30
N LEU A 407 13.81 -3.21 9.08
CA LEU A 407 12.63 -2.35 8.97
C LEU A 407 12.66 -1.53 7.67
N LEU A 408 13.84 -1.12 7.23
CA LEU A 408 14.05 -0.38 5.99
C LEU A 408 13.83 -1.28 4.78
N ALA A 409 14.34 -2.50 4.82
CA ALA A 409 14.06 -3.52 3.79
C ALA A 409 12.55 -3.81 3.71
N PHE A 410 11.91 -3.98 4.87
CA PHE A 410 10.47 -4.21 4.95
C PHE A 410 9.65 -3.02 4.45
N TYR A 411 10.02 -1.79 4.81
CA TYR A 411 9.36 -0.56 4.37
C TYR A 411 9.36 -0.42 2.85
N LEU A 412 10.43 -0.81 2.15
CA LEU A 412 10.47 -0.77 0.69
C LEU A 412 9.53 -1.79 0.05
N LEU A 413 9.38 -2.98 0.66
CA LEU A 413 8.46 -4.02 0.20
C LEU A 413 7.00 -3.67 0.50
N GLN A 414 6.75 -3.04 1.64
CA GLN A 414 5.40 -2.68 2.12
C GLN A 414 5.39 -1.24 2.66
N PRO A 415 5.41 -0.23 1.78
CA PRO A 415 5.35 1.16 2.20
C PRO A 415 3.99 1.45 2.86
N SER A 416 4.02 1.66 4.17
CA SER A 416 2.85 1.94 5.00
C SER A 416 3.06 3.25 5.78
N SER A 417 1.97 3.90 6.16
CA SER A 417 2.01 5.05 7.07
C SER A 417 2.35 4.67 8.51
N SER A 418 2.21 3.40 8.87
CA SER A 418 2.62 2.83 10.16
C SER A 418 3.56 1.67 9.91
N LEU A 419 4.78 1.78 10.43
CA LEU A 419 5.73 0.68 10.41
C LEU A 419 5.33 -0.37 11.44
N PRO A 420 5.50 -1.66 11.13
CA PRO A 420 5.42 -2.71 12.13
C PRO A 420 6.57 -2.57 13.13
N GLU A 421 6.38 -3.15 14.32
CA GLU A 421 7.50 -3.44 15.21
C GLU A 421 8.42 -4.47 14.55
N VAL A 422 9.71 -4.46 14.92
CA VAL A 422 10.67 -5.40 14.29
C VAL A 422 10.29 -6.86 14.57
N GLU A 423 9.74 -7.15 15.75
CA GLU A 423 9.23 -8.47 16.13
C GLU A 423 8.14 -8.95 15.17
N GLU A 424 7.26 -8.05 14.72
CA GLU A 424 6.22 -8.39 13.76
C GLU A 424 6.81 -8.72 12.39
N VAL A 425 7.91 -8.09 11.99
CA VAL A 425 8.66 -8.48 10.77
C VAL A 425 9.24 -9.88 10.93
N PHE A 426 9.85 -10.21 12.07
CA PHE A 426 10.31 -11.58 12.35
C PHE A 426 9.15 -12.59 12.34
N SER A 427 7.99 -12.25 12.92
CA SER A 427 6.81 -13.12 12.90
C SER A 427 6.29 -13.37 11.49
N ARG A 428 6.20 -12.33 10.66
CA ARG A 428 5.70 -12.45 9.28
C ARG A 428 6.66 -13.21 8.37
N GLU A 429 7.96 -13.00 8.54
CA GLU A 429 8.97 -13.48 7.58
C GLU A 429 9.59 -14.83 7.97
N LEU A 430 9.69 -15.10 9.28
CA LEU A 430 10.27 -16.33 9.82
C LEU A 430 9.27 -17.16 10.64
N THR A 431 8.02 -16.71 10.77
CA THR A 431 6.98 -17.44 11.52
C THR A 431 7.34 -17.60 13.00
N LEU A 432 8.08 -16.64 13.59
CA LEU A 432 8.53 -16.66 14.99
C LEU A 432 7.63 -15.81 15.91
N THR A 433 7.34 -16.28 17.12
CA THR A 433 6.72 -15.46 18.18
C THR A 433 7.70 -15.18 19.32
N PHE A 434 7.64 -13.98 19.89
CA PHE A 434 8.47 -13.51 21.00
C PHE A 434 7.65 -13.28 22.28
N GLU A 435 6.39 -13.68 22.32
CA GLU A 435 5.44 -13.35 23.41
C GLU A 435 5.86 -13.91 24.78
N GLU A 436 6.47 -15.10 24.80
CA GLU A 436 6.92 -15.77 26.03
C GLU A 436 8.34 -15.37 26.47
N LEU A 437 9.04 -14.53 25.70
CA LEU A 437 10.40 -14.10 26.02
C LEU A 437 10.41 -12.82 26.85
N GLU A 438 11.24 -12.80 27.88
CA GLU A 438 11.62 -11.56 28.59
C GLU A 438 12.32 -10.59 27.64
N GLU A 439 12.11 -9.28 27.82
CA GLU A 439 12.67 -8.23 26.95
C GLU A 439 14.20 -8.32 26.80
N GLU A 440 14.89 -8.68 27.88
CA GLU A 440 16.35 -8.83 27.90
C GLU A 440 16.85 -9.94 26.96
N ASN A 441 16.02 -10.96 26.72
CA ASN A 441 16.34 -12.12 25.89
C ASN A 441 15.92 -11.90 24.43
N LYS A 442 14.89 -11.10 24.18
CA LYS A 442 14.41 -10.80 22.81
C LYS A 442 15.52 -10.27 21.92
N LEU A 443 16.41 -9.42 22.44
CA LEU A 443 17.50 -8.85 21.66
C LEU A 443 18.48 -9.91 21.16
N ALA A 444 18.86 -10.87 22.02
CA ALA A 444 19.76 -11.97 21.69
C ALA A 444 19.15 -12.95 20.65
N VAL A 445 17.84 -13.21 20.76
CA VAL A 445 17.13 -14.04 19.77
C VAL A 445 17.00 -13.31 18.43
N LYS A 446 16.69 -12.01 18.43
CA LYS A 446 16.58 -11.22 17.19
C LYS A 446 17.91 -11.18 16.44
N ILE A 447 19.03 -10.94 17.13
CA ILE A 447 20.34 -10.86 16.48
C ILE A 447 20.79 -12.21 15.91
N SER A 448 20.51 -13.34 16.57
CA SER A 448 20.85 -14.67 16.05
C SER A 448 20.07 -15.04 14.79
N LYS A 449 18.83 -14.55 14.66
CA LYS A 449 17.97 -14.79 13.49
C LYS A 449 18.12 -13.76 12.38
N LEU A 450 18.95 -12.73 12.55
CA LEU A 450 19.04 -11.60 11.62
C LEU A 450 19.58 -11.99 10.25
N PHE A 451 20.51 -12.95 10.17
CA PHE A 451 21.02 -13.49 8.91
C PHE A 451 19.93 -14.21 8.10
N GLN A 452 19.09 -15.02 8.78
CA GLN A 452 17.97 -15.72 8.14
C GLN A 452 16.92 -14.73 7.65
N LEU A 453 16.61 -13.71 8.44
CA LEU A 453 15.69 -12.64 8.04
C LEU A 453 16.22 -11.87 6.82
N ARG A 454 17.52 -11.57 6.79
CA ARG A 454 18.19 -10.94 5.64
C ARG A 454 17.96 -11.74 4.37
N GLU A 455 18.19 -13.05 4.37
CA GLU A 455 18.03 -13.87 3.17
C GLU A 455 16.60 -13.78 2.61
N LYS A 456 15.59 -13.85 3.48
CA LYS A 456 14.18 -13.73 3.09
C LYS A 456 13.86 -12.36 2.48
N LEU A 457 14.23 -11.29 3.18
CA LEU A 457 13.89 -9.92 2.76
C LEU A 457 14.69 -9.48 1.53
N ILE A 458 15.98 -9.82 1.44
CA ILE A 458 16.81 -9.52 0.26
C ILE A 458 16.28 -10.26 -0.98
N SER A 459 15.91 -11.54 -0.86
CA SER A 459 15.32 -12.28 -1.98
C SER A 459 14.00 -11.65 -2.47
N LYS A 460 13.18 -11.13 -1.56
CA LYS A 460 11.97 -10.36 -1.92
C LYS A 460 12.32 -9.05 -2.62
N LEU A 461 13.30 -8.30 -2.10
CA LEU A 461 13.77 -7.04 -2.70
C LEU A 461 14.32 -7.27 -4.12
N GLU A 462 15.06 -8.35 -4.35
CA GLU A 462 15.55 -8.73 -5.68
C GLU A 462 14.42 -9.04 -6.65
N LYS A 463 13.46 -9.87 -6.21
CA LYS A 463 12.27 -10.22 -7.00
C LYS A 463 11.48 -8.98 -7.42
N ASP A 464 11.43 -7.97 -6.56
CA ASP A 464 10.73 -6.72 -6.79
C ASP A 464 11.60 -5.59 -7.39
N ASN A 465 12.86 -5.86 -7.78
CA ASN A 465 13.82 -4.88 -8.31
C ASN A 465 14.07 -3.68 -7.37
N LEU A 466 13.93 -3.87 -6.05
CA LEU A 466 14.12 -2.86 -5.02
C LEU A 466 15.51 -2.91 -4.38
N LEU A 467 16.30 -3.97 -4.63
CA LEU A 467 17.60 -4.17 -3.97
C LEU A 467 18.57 -3.02 -4.23
N LYS A 468 18.60 -2.49 -5.47
CA LYS A 468 19.49 -1.38 -5.83
C LYS A 468 19.17 -0.11 -5.05
N LEU A 469 17.89 0.27 -4.98
CA LEU A 469 17.41 1.40 -4.18
C LEU A 469 17.79 1.24 -2.70
N TYR A 470 17.61 0.02 -2.18
CA TYR A 470 17.96 -0.32 -0.81
C TYR A 470 19.45 -0.14 -0.52
N GLN A 471 20.33 -0.72 -1.35
CA GLN A 471 21.77 -0.74 -1.12
C GLN A 471 22.48 0.57 -1.48
N GLU A 472 22.03 1.28 -2.52
CA GLU A 472 22.73 2.47 -3.03
C GLU A 472 22.20 3.79 -2.44
N ILE A 473 20.95 3.82 -1.96
CA ILE A 473 20.33 5.05 -1.44
C ILE A 473 19.90 4.89 0.01
N GLU A 474 19.03 3.94 0.33
CA GLU A 474 18.36 3.93 1.63
C GLU A 474 19.30 3.52 2.78
N LEU A 475 20.04 2.42 2.60
CA LEU A 475 20.93 1.90 3.63
C LEU A 475 22.13 2.83 3.89
N PRO A 476 22.83 3.37 2.87
CA PRO A 476 23.91 4.33 3.09
C PRO A 476 23.44 5.65 3.70
N LEU A 477 22.16 6.04 3.52
CA LEU A 477 21.66 7.30 4.05
C LEU A 477 21.61 7.30 5.59
N ILE A 478 21.56 6.12 6.22
CA ILE A 478 21.56 5.96 7.69
C ILE A 478 22.73 6.70 8.34
N LYS A 479 23.96 6.58 7.80
CA LYS A 479 25.15 7.27 8.36
C LYS A 479 25.00 8.79 8.30
N VAL A 480 24.45 9.32 7.22
CA VAL A 480 24.27 10.75 7.02
C VAL A 480 23.23 11.30 7.99
N LEU A 481 22.10 10.60 8.13
CA LEU A 481 21.05 11.00 9.07
C LEU A 481 21.52 10.94 10.52
N ALA A 482 22.17 9.85 10.93
CA ALA A 482 22.75 9.75 12.27
C ALA A 482 23.72 10.92 12.55
N ARG A 483 24.57 11.31 11.57
CA ARG A 483 25.44 12.47 11.71
C ARG A 483 24.67 13.79 11.81
N MET A 484 23.65 14.01 10.99
CA MET A 484 22.81 15.22 11.05
C MET A 484 22.11 15.36 12.40
N GLU A 485 21.51 14.27 12.89
CA GLU A 485 20.87 14.21 14.21
C GLU A 485 21.90 14.48 15.32
N PHE A 486 23.09 13.90 15.24
CA PHE A 486 24.19 14.13 16.18
C PHE A 486 24.64 15.60 16.19
N ASN A 487 24.80 16.20 15.01
CA ASN A 487 25.28 17.57 14.88
C ASN A 487 24.33 18.57 15.53
N GLY A 488 23.02 18.40 15.31
CA GLY A 488 21.95 19.26 15.82
C GLY A 488 22.02 20.71 15.33
N VAL A 489 20.94 21.47 15.53
CA VAL A 489 20.88 22.90 15.16
C VAL A 489 20.85 23.79 16.40
N LYS A 490 21.65 24.85 16.43
CA LYS A 490 21.64 25.82 17.54
C LYS A 490 20.45 26.76 17.43
N VAL A 491 19.82 27.02 18.57
CA VAL A 491 18.63 27.87 18.67
C VAL A 491 18.85 28.96 19.73
N ASP A 492 18.58 30.20 19.34
CA ASP A 492 18.61 31.38 20.20
C ASP A 492 17.40 31.40 21.15
N LYS A 493 17.63 30.99 22.40
CA LYS A 493 16.62 30.97 23.48
C LYS A 493 16.09 32.36 23.80
N ASP A 494 16.95 33.37 23.78
CA ASP A 494 16.59 34.75 24.16
C ASP A 494 15.71 35.38 23.08
N TRP A 495 16.03 35.12 21.82
CA TRP A 495 15.18 35.52 20.70
C TRP A 495 13.78 34.92 20.80
N LEU A 496 13.67 33.61 21.04
CA LEU A 496 12.37 32.94 21.21
C LEU A 496 11.57 33.50 22.40
N ALA A 497 12.24 33.77 23.52
CA ALA A 497 11.59 34.39 24.68
C ALA A 497 11.02 35.79 24.35
N SER A 498 11.81 36.62 23.66
CA SER A 498 11.38 37.95 23.22
C SER A 498 10.19 37.89 22.25
N LEU A 499 10.19 36.92 21.34
CA LEU A 499 9.11 36.69 20.38
C LEU A 499 7.84 36.19 21.10
N SER A 500 7.98 35.33 22.12
CA SER A 500 6.87 34.84 22.94
C SER A 500 6.16 35.99 23.68
N GLU A 501 6.93 36.94 24.21
CA GLU A 501 6.39 38.14 24.86
C GLU A 501 5.69 39.06 23.86
N LYS A 502 6.31 39.33 22.71
CA LYS A 502 5.73 40.14 21.62
C LYS A 502 4.39 39.58 21.14
N LEU A 503 4.34 38.28 20.85
CA LEU A 503 3.10 37.63 20.41
C LEU A 503 2.06 37.56 21.53
N GLY A 504 2.50 37.39 22.78
CA GLY A 504 1.60 37.44 23.95
C GLY A 504 0.85 38.77 24.03
N LYS A 505 1.56 39.90 23.93
CA LYS A 505 0.96 41.23 23.92
C LYS A 505 -0.03 41.42 22.76
N ARG A 506 0.29 40.90 21.56
CA ARG A 506 -0.61 40.97 20.40
C ARG A 506 -1.88 40.14 20.60
N LEU A 507 -1.75 38.91 21.11
CA LEU A 507 -2.88 38.04 21.43
C LEU A 507 -3.81 38.67 22.47
N ASP A 508 -3.27 39.34 23.49
CA ASP A 508 -4.08 40.04 24.50
C ASP A 508 -4.87 41.21 23.89
N ILE A 509 -4.25 41.97 22.99
CA ILE A 509 -4.92 43.06 22.27
C ILE A 509 -6.07 42.52 21.41
N ILE A 510 -5.81 41.46 20.64
CA ILE A 510 -6.81 40.83 19.78
C ILE A 510 -7.96 40.26 20.62
N THR A 511 -7.65 39.59 21.73
CA THR A 511 -8.63 39.00 22.64
C THR A 511 -9.57 40.06 23.20
N LYS A 512 -9.01 41.16 23.75
CA LYS A 512 -9.83 42.28 24.28
C LYS A 512 -10.73 42.88 23.22
N LYS A 513 -10.23 43.07 21.99
CA LYS A 513 -11.02 43.61 20.87
C LYS A 513 -12.12 42.63 20.43
N ALA A 514 -11.82 41.33 20.37
CA ALA A 514 -12.78 40.29 20.04
C ALA A 514 -13.90 40.19 21.10
N HIS A 515 -13.56 40.24 22.39
CA HIS A 515 -14.54 40.28 23.48
C HIS A 515 -15.42 41.54 23.43
N GLN A 516 -14.83 42.70 23.12
CA GLN A 516 -15.58 43.94 22.94
C GLN A 516 -16.59 43.84 21.77
N LEU A 517 -16.17 43.28 20.64
CA LEU A 517 -17.04 43.08 19.47
C LEU A 517 -18.13 42.03 19.71
N ALA A 518 -17.82 40.98 20.46
CA ALA A 518 -18.77 39.93 20.83
C ALA A 518 -19.72 40.34 21.97
N GLY A 519 -19.37 41.37 22.74
CA GLY A 519 -20.13 41.84 23.91
C GLY A 519 -20.09 40.88 25.12
N GLU A 520 -19.20 39.88 25.12
CA GLU A 520 -18.92 39.02 26.28
C GLU A 520 -17.54 38.37 26.16
N GLU A 521 -17.04 37.84 27.27
CA GLU A 521 -15.80 37.05 27.29
C GLU A 521 -16.06 35.61 26.86
N PHE A 522 -15.18 35.09 26.01
CA PHE A 522 -15.21 33.70 25.57
C PHE A 522 -13.79 33.23 25.19
N ASN A 523 -13.60 31.93 25.09
CA ASN A 523 -12.35 31.34 24.68
C ASN A 523 -12.26 31.25 23.15
N LEU A 524 -11.40 32.09 22.54
CA LEU A 524 -11.17 32.14 21.09
C LEU A 524 -10.59 30.82 20.51
N ASN A 525 -9.94 30.02 21.35
CA ASN A 525 -9.43 28.69 20.97
C ASN A 525 -10.49 27.59 21.05
N SER A 526 -11.65 27.82 21.68
CA SER A 526 -12.73 26.84 21.77
C SER A 526 -13.67 26.95 20.55
N PRO A 527 -13.68 25.96 19.64
CA PRO A 527 -14.52 26.02 18.44
C PRO A 527 -16.01 26.10 18.77
N LYS A 528 -16.43 25.51 19.90
CA LYS A 528 -17.82 25.53 20.38
C LYS A 528 -18.23 26.93 20.81
N GLN A 529 -17.50 27.54 21.74
CA GLN A 529 -17.81 28.89 22.22
C GLN A 529 -17.72 29.91 21.08
N LEU A 530 -16.68 29.81 20.24
CA LEU A 530 -16.56 30.67 19.07
C LEU A 530 -17.74 30.48 18.10
N GLY A 531 -18.20 29.24 17.87
CA GLY A 531 -19.36 28.97 17.03
C GLY A 531 -20.63 29.62 17.56
N GLU A 532 -20.90 29.50 18.86
CA GLU A 532 -22.04 30.14 19.53
C GLU A 532 -21.98 31.67 19.36
N ILE A 533 -20.81 32.29 19.54
CA ILE A 533 -20.62 33.73 19.33
C ILE A 533 -20.87 34.13 17.88
N LEU A 534 -20.22 33.46 16.92
CA LEU A 534 -20.28 33.85 15.51
C LEU A 534 -21.67 33.66 14.92
N PHE A 535 -22.31 32.51 15.17
CA PHE A 535 -23.51 32.10 14.45
C PHE A 535 -24.81 32.37 15.22
N ASP A 536 -24.80 32.20 16.55
CA ASP A 536 -26.02 32.40 17.34
C ASP A 536 -26.13 33.85 17.82
N LYS A 537 -25.05 34.42 18.38
CA LYS A 537 -25.08 35.79 18.94
C LYS A 537 -24.92 36.88 17.89
N LEU A 538 -23.89 36.80 17.05
CA LEU A 538 -23.63 37.79 15.99
C LEU A 538 -24.45 37.53 14.73
N GLY A 539 -25.13 36.37 14.64
CA GLY A 539 -26.05 36.05 13.55
C GLY A 539 -25.37 35.89 12.18
N LEU A 540 -24.09 35.50 12.14
CA LEU A 540 -23.38 35.29 10.88
C LEU A 540 -23.91 34.05 10.13
N PRO A 541 -23.82 34.02 8.79
CA PRO A 541 -24.34 32.91 8.01
C PRO A 541 -23.57 31.61 8.30
N VAL A 542 -24.31 30.52 8.53
CA VAL A 542 -23.72 29.21 8.80
C VAL A 542 -23.28 28.55 7.48
N ILE A 543 -21.97 28.51 7.24
CA ILE A 543 -21.39 27.94 6.01
C ILE A 543 -21.36 26.40 6.07
N LYS A 544 -20.97 25.83 7.21
CA LYS A 544 -20.78 24.38 7.36
C LYS A 544 -21.01 23.93 8.81
N ARG A 545 -21.69 22.78 8.98
CA ARG A 545 -21.83 22.09 10.27
C ARG A 545 -21.03 20.78 10.27
N THR A 546 -20.49 20.42 11.43
CA THR A 546 -19.86 19.12 11.70
C THR A 546 -20.75 18.30 12.64
N LYS A 547 -20.38 17.04 12.88
CA LYS A 547 -21.07 16.19 13.86
C LYS A 547 -21.11 16.80 15.28
N THR A 548 -20.17 17.69 15.59
CA THR A 548 -19.98 18.29 16.93
C THR A 548 -20.48 19.73 17.05
N GLY A 549 -21.01 20.34 15.99
CA GLY A 549 -21.57 21.70 16.03
C GLY A 549 -21.22 22.53 14.79
N TYR A 550 -21.09 23.85 14.96
CA TYR A 550 -20.68 24.74 13.88
C TYR A 550 -19.21 24.54 13.53
N SER A 551 -18.89 24.49 12.23
CA SER A 551 -17.50 24.53 11.79
C SER A 551 -16.99 25.96 11.86
N THR A 552 -15.83 26.15 12.47
CA THR A 552 -15.13 27.44 12.49
C THR A 552 -13.75 27.33 11.85
N ASN A 553 -13.48 26.33 11.00
CA ASN A 553 -12.14 26.15 10.40
C ASN A 553 -11.74 27.32 9.46
N ALA A 554 -10.48 27.36 9.04
CA ALA A 554 -9.94 28.45 8.22
C ALA A 554 -10.79 28.73 6.96
N SER A 555 -11.18 27.68 6.21
CA SER A 555 -12.00 27.83 5.00
C SER A 555 -13.43 28.33 5.25
N VAL A 556 -13.98 28.13 6.45
CA VAL A 556 -15.26 28.75 6.84
C VAL A 556 -15.04 30.21 7.21
N LEU A 557 -13.97 30.55 7.93
CA LEU A 557 -13.67 31.93 8.31
C LEU A 557 -13.38 32.80 7.08
N GLU A 558 -12.68 32.26 6.08
CA GLU A 558 -12.42 32.91 4.78
C GLU A 558 -13.72 33.26 4.03
N LYS A 559 -14.70 32.34 3.99
CA LYS A 559 -16.02 32.60 3.40
C LYS A 559 -16.87 33.61 4.19
N LEU A 560 -16.48 33.90 5.43
CA LEU A 560 -17.11 34.91 6.28
C LEU A 560 -16.36 36.24 6.27
N GLU A 561 -15.28 36.35 5.49
CA GLU A 561 -14.52 37.58 5.36
C GLU A 561 -15.43 38.72 4.84
N GLY A 562 -15.23 39.92 5.38
CA GLY A 562 -16.08 41.08 5.11
C GLY A 562 -17.49 41.05 5.75
N LYS A 563 -17.91 39.97 6.42
CA LYS A 563 -19.22 39.91 7.11
C LYS A 563 -19.21 40.57 8.50
N HIS A 564 -18.08 40.54 9.20
CA HIS A 564 -17.92 41.17 10.51
C HIS A 564 -16.45 41.44 10.81
N GLU A 565 -16.16 42.53 11.50
CA GLU A 565 -14.80 42.92 11.92
C GLU A 565 -14.12 41.92 12.88
N ILE A 566 -14.87 40.95 13.42
CA ILE A 566 -14.34 39.95 14.36
C ILE A 566 -13.63 38.82 13.62
N ILE A 567 -14.05 38.52 12.38
CA ILE A 567 -13.51 37.41 11.58
C ILE A 567 -11.99 37.54 11.35
N PRO A 568 -11.46 38.67 10.85
CA PRO A 568 -10.01 38.80 10.66
C PRO A 568 -9.24 38.70 11.98
N LEU A 569 -9.80 39.20 13.08
CA LEU A 569 -9.19 39.09 14.42
C LEU A 569 -9.09 37.63 14.89
N ILE A 570 -10.12 36.82 14.63
CA ILE A 570 -10.10 35.39 14.99
C ILE A 570 -9.10 34.61 14.14
N SER A 571 -9.03 34.90 12.83
CA SER A 571 -8.05 34.29 11.94
C SER A 571 -6.62 34.62 12.41
N GLU A 572 -6.33 35.91 12.66
CA GLU A 572 -5.03 36.36 13.18
C GLU A 572 -4.72 35.72 14.54
N TYR A 573 -5.68 35.72 15.49
CA TYR A 573 -5.48 35.14 16.82
C TYR A 573 -5.08 33.66 16.74
N ARG A 574 -5.76 32.87 15.90
CA ARG A 574 -5.49 31.43 15.78
C ARG A 574 -4.14 31.16 15.15
N GLU A 575 -3.77 31.95 14.16
CA GLU A 575 -2.44 31.85 13.56
C GLU A 575 -1.36 32.13 14.62
N LEU A 576 -1.42 33.28 15.29
CA LEU A 576 -0.42 33.67 16.30
C LEU A 576 -0.41 32.73 17.51
N SER A 577 -1.59 32.28 17.96
CA SER A 577 -1.71 31.34 19.08
C SER A 577 -1.06 30.00 18.71
N LYS A 578 -1.26 29.51 17.47
CA LYS A 578 -0.61 28.30 16.98
C LYS A 578 0.90 28.48 16.87
N LEU A 579 1.37 29.59 16.30
CA LEU A 579 2.81 29.90 16.22
C LEU A 579 3.46 29.88 17.61
N LYS A 580 2.80 30.52 18.58
CA LYS A 580 3.28 30.58 19.96
C LYS A 580 3.28 29.23 20.66
N SER A 581 2.19 28.46 20.57
CA SER A 581 2.08 27.17 21.26
C SER A 581 2.92 26.06 20.61
N THR A 582 2.93 25.99 19.28
CA THR A 582 3.50 24.86 18.53
C THR A 582 4.99 25.00 18.28
N TYR A 583 5.53 26.22 18.27
CA TYR A 583 6.96 26.44 17.98
C TYR A 583 7.65 27.22 19.10
N ILE A 584 7.17 28.42 19.44
CA ILE A 584 7.93 29.33 20.31
C ILE A 584 8.05 28.81 21.74
N ASN A 585 6.98 28.23 22.29
CA ASN A 585 6.98 27.69 23.65
C ASN A 585 7.44 26.23 23.73
N SER A 586 7.40 25.49 22.62
CA SER A 586 7.69 24.06 22.56
C SER A 586 9.15 23.76 22.22
N LEU A 587 9.83 24.62 21.45
CA LEU A 587 11.23 24.42 21.08
C LEU A 587 12.22 24.60 22.25
N PRO A 588 12.10 25.62 23.13
CA PRO A 588 13.09 25.84 24.18
C PRO A 588 13.31 24.66 25.14
N PRO A 589 12.26 23.93 25.59
CA PRO A 589 12.43 22.72 26.40
C PRO A 589 13.12 21.54 25.68
N LEU A 590 13.21 21.57 24.35
CA LEU A 590 13.83 20.51 23.55
C LEU A 590 15.30 20.79 23.24
N ILE A 591 15.85 21.91 23.72
CA ILE A 591 17.28 22.21 23.57
C ILE A 591 18.04 21.37 24.59
N ASN A 592 18.89 20.49 24.10
CA ASN A 592 19.75 19.66 24.92
C ASN A 592 20.70 20.55 25.75
N GLU A 593 20.82 20.26 27.05
CA GLU A 593 21.58 21.10 27.99
C GLU A 593 23.09 20.99 27.79
N GLU A 594 23.60 19.84 27.34
CA GLU A 594 25.03 19.61 27.10
C GLU A 594 25.51 20.30 25.83
N THR A 595 24.75 20.16 24.73
CA THR A 595 25.15 20.67 23.41
C THR A 595 24.67 22.09 23.14
N GLY A 596 23.62 22.54 23.83
CA GLY A 596 22.93 23.80 23.52
C GLY A 596 22.20 23.80 22.17
N LYS A 597 21.94 22.62 21.60
CA LYS A 597 21.32 22.42 20.28
C LYS A 597 20.02 21.62 20.38
N ILE A 598 19.19 21.70 19.33
CA ILE A 598 18.05 20.81 19.11
C ILE A 598 18.48 19.67 18.19
N HIS A 599 18.20 18.44 18.61
CA HIS A 599 18.49 17.22 17.87
C HIS A 599 17.16 16.59 17.42
N THR A 600 16.72 16.93 16.21
CA THR A 600 15.52 16.31 15.61
C THR A 600 15.82 14.87 15.19
N SER A 601 14.79 14.02 15.05
CA SER A 601 14.90 12.70 14.44
C SER A 601 14.37 12.72 13.01
N PHE A 602 15.19 12.27 12.05
CA PHE A 602 14.83 12.13 10.63
C PHE A 602 14.41 10.70 10.32
N ASN A 603 13.14 10.53 9.95
CA ASN A 603 12.55 9.22 9.65
C ASN A 603 12.53 8.97 8.14
N GLN A 604 13.21 7.91 7.69
CA GLN A 604 13.22 7.46 6.29
C GLN A 604 11.95 6.70 5.87
N MET A 605 11.22 6.15 6.84
CA MET A 605 10.27 5.06 6.64
C MET A 605 8.80 5.46 6.91
N VAL A 606 8.48 6.77 6.93
CA VAL A 606 7.14 7.27 7.26
C VAL A 606 6.32 7.64 6.03
N THR A 607 6.92 8.34 5.07
CA THR A 607 6.16 8.88 3.93
C THR A 607 6.08 7.85 2.80
N ALA A 608 4.91 7.67 2.19
CA ALA A 608 4.75 6.74 1.06
C ALA A 608 5.49 7.22 -0.22
N THR A 609 5.93 8.48 -0.26
CA THR A 609 6.70 9.06 -1.36
C THR A 609 8.21 8.96 -1.14
N GLY A 610 8.68 8.36 -0.04
CA GLY A 610 10.11 8.26 0.24
C GLY A 610 10.79 9.54 0.73
N ARG A 611 10.04 10.63 0.98
CA ARG A 611 10.57 11.83 1.63
C ARG A 611 10.94 11.52 3.08
N LEU A 612 12.00 12.16 3.57
CA LEU A 612 12.27 12.22 5.00
C LEU A 612 11.14 12.97 5.71
N SER A 613 10.88 12.59 6.94
CA SER A 613 10.06 13.38 7.87
C SER A 613 10.87 13.66 9.13
N SER A 614 10.54 14.74 9.84
CA SER A 614 11.23 15.15 11.06
C SER A 614 10.28 15.10 12.26
N THR A 615 10.74 14.53 13.36
CA THR A 615 10.02 14.43 14.64
C THR A 615 10.91 14.88 15.82
N ASP A 616 10.27 15.23 16.93
CA ASP A 616 10.92 15.59 18.20
C ASP A 616 12.08 16.61 18.13
N PRO A 617 11.87 17.83 17.58
CA PRO A 617 10.63 18.37 17.02
C PRO A 617 10.56 18.25 15.50
N ASN A 618 9.38 18.48 14.91
CA ASN A 618 9.24 18.57 13.45
C ASN A 618 9.77 19.91 12.90
N LEU A 619 11.01 19.89 12.42
CA LEU A 619 11.70 21.05 11.85
C LEU A 619 11.40 21.27 10.35
N GLN A 620 10.74 20.32 9.68
CA GLN A 620 10.31 20.53 8.29
C GLN A 620 9.11 21.47 8.18
N ASN A 621 8.28 21.53 9.23
CA ASN A 621 7.06 22.35 9.24
C ASN A 621 7.27 23.74 9.86
N ILE A 622 8.50 24.25 9.93
CA ILE A 622 8.75 25.62 10.43
C ILE A 622 8.19 26.65 9.42
N PRO A 623 7.23 27.50 9.84
CA PRO A 623 6.50 28.39 8.92
C PRO A 623 7.40 29.35 8.14
N ILE A 624 7.04 29.62 6.88
CA ILE A 624 7.77 30.53 5.98
C ILE A 624 6.87 31.58 5.30
N ARG A 625 5.55 31.40 5.36
CA ARG A 625 4.60 32.22 4.57
C ARG A 625 4.31 33.57 5.19
N THR A 626 4.15 33.62 6.51
CA THR A 626 3.82 34.85 7.23
C THR A 626 5.04 35.43 7.92
N GLU A 627 5.02 36.74 8.14
CA GLU A 627 6.16 37.46 8.70
C GLU A 627 6.48 36.94 10.10
N GLU A 628 5.47 36.77 10.95
CA GLU A 628 5.62 36.21 12.30
C GLU A 628 6.10 34.75 12.27
N GLY A 629 5.72 33.99 11.25
CA GLY A 629 6.25 32.64 11.02
C GLY A 629 7.75 32.65 10.68
N ARG A 630 8.16 33.57 9.79
CA ARG A 630 9.57 33.77 9.41
C ARG A 630 10.44 34.20 10.60
N GLU A 631 9.90 34.98 11.53
CA GLU A 631 10.60 35.37 12.77
C GLU A 631 11.05 34.17 13.62
N ILE A 632 10.38 33.01 13.51
CA ILE A 632 10.81 31.78 14.19
C ILE A 632 12.09 31.23 13.56
N ARG A 633 12.23 31.29 12.23
CA ARG A 633 13.45 30.85 11.53
C ARG A 633 14.69 31.66 11.93
N LYS A 634 14.49 32.91 12.37
CA LYS A 634 15.57 33.76 12.89
C LYS A 634 16.21 33.21 14.17
N ALA A 635 15.49 32.39 14.93
CA ALA A 635 16.04 31.74 16.11
C ALA A 635 17.10 30.69 15.78
N PHE A 636 17.13 30.16 14.55
CA PHE A 636 18.08 29.12 14.14
C PHE A 636 19.34 29.78 13.63
N ILE A 637 20.45 29.57 14.33
CA ILE A 637 21.73 30.27 14.14
C ILE A 637 22.90 29.28 14.02
N PRO A 638 24.04 29.69 13.44
CA PRO A 638 25.27 28.88 13.45
C PRO A 638 25.73 28.58 14.88
N SER A 639 26.42 27.46 15.06
CA SER A 639 26.90 27.05 16.38
C SER A 639 28.01 27.95 16.96
N ALA A 640 28.83 28.57 16.09
CA ALA A 640 29.94 29.46 16.44
C ALA A 640 29.95 30.77 15.62
N GLU A 641 30.57 31.84 16.15
CA GLU A 641 30.59 33.18 15.55
C GLU A 641 31.31 33.27 14.18
N ASN A 642 32.26 32.36 13.93
CA ASN A 642 33.01 32.28 12.68
C ASN A 642 32.35 31.35 11.63
N MET A 643 31.16 30.84 11.91
CA MET A 643 30.36 30.04 10.99
C MET A 643 29.19 30.85 10.42
N VAL A 644 28.69 30.42 9.27
CA VAL A 644 27.47 30.93 8.62
C VAL A 644 26.56 29.76 8.26
N LEU A 645 25.27 30.01 8.11
CA LEU A 645 24.38 29.05 7.50
C LEU A 645 24.47 29.15 5.97
N LEU A 646 24.64 28.02 5.32
CA LEU A 646 24.52 27.87 3.87
C LEU A 646 23.27 27.02 3.61
N ALA A 647 22.30 27.57 2.90
CA ALA A 647 21.12 26.84 2.44
C ALA A 647 21.23 26.61 0.93
N VAL A 648 20.94 25.38 0.50
CA VAL A 648 21.03 24.96 -0.89
C VAL A 648 19.71 24.31 -1.27
N ASP A 649 18.96 24.95 -2.17
CA ASP A 649 17.60 24.54 -2.56
C ASP A 649 17.56 24.14 -4.03
N TYR A 650 16.86 23.05 -4.35
CA TYR A 650 16.67 22.68 -5.75
C TYR A 650 15.64 23.58 -6.43
N SER A 651 16.06 24.21 -7.52
CA SER A 651 15.19 25.08 -8.31
C SER A 651 14.20 24.26 -9.14
N GLN A 652 12.96 24.15 -8.66
CA GLN A 652 11.83 23.50 -9.35
C GLN A 652 12.06 22.01 -9.69
N ILE A 653 12.70 21.25 -8.80
CA ILE A 653 13.04 19.83 -9.04
C ILE A 653 11.86 18.99 -9.50
N GLU A 654 10.68 19.16 -8.90
CA GLU A 654 9.50 18.37 -9.27
C GLU A 654 9.06 18.61 -10.72
N LEU A 655 9.13 19.85 -11.22
CA LEU A 655 8.79 20.15 -12.61
C LEU A 655 9.86 19.65 -13.57
N ARG A 656 11.14 19.63 -13.17
CA ARG A 656 12.24 19.05 -13.95
C ARG A 656 12.11 17.53 -14.07
N VAL A 657 11.80 16.86 -12.96
CA VAL A 657 11.47 15.43 -12.94
C VAL A 657 10.25 15.16 -13.80
N PHE A 658 9.20 15.98 -13.72
CA PHE A 658 8.02 15.84 -14.55
C PHE A 658 8.32 16.00 -16.05
N ALA A 659 9.20 16.94 -16.42
CA ALA A 659 9.68 17.11 -17.78
C ALA A 659 10.43 15.88 -18.30
N HIS A 660 11.28 15.28 -17.45
CA HIS A 660 11.99 14.05 -17.77
C HIS A 660 11.03 12.86 -17.93
N LEU A 661 10.16 12.61 -16.95
CA LEU A 661 9.23 11.47 -16.96
C LEU A 661 8.18 11.55 -18.07
N SER A 662 7.67 12.75 -18.36
CA SER A 662 6.70 12.95 -19.44
C SER A 662 7.31 12.89 -20.84
N GLY A 663 8.62 13.09 -20.95
CA GLY A 663 9.31 13.17 -22.23
C GLY A 663 8.85 14.33 -23.12
N ASP A 664 8.07 15.29 -22.61
CA ASP A 664 7.49 16.37 -23.39
C ASP A 664 8.59 17.28 -23.95
N LYS A 665 8.61 17.45 -25.27
CA LYS A 665 9.69 18.15 -25.97
C LYS A 665 9.77 19.63 -25.61
N LYS A 666 8.62 20.31 -25.50
CA LYS A 666 8.56 21.75 -25.25
C LYS A 666 8.89 22.06 -23.79
N LEU A 667 8.39 21.22 -22.88
CA LEU A 667 8.72 21.35 -21.46
C LEU A 667 10.22 21.12 -21.22
N LYS A 668 10.83 20.13 -21.89
CA LYS A 668 12.28 19.91 -21.84
C LYS A 668 13.07 21.06 -22.45
N GLU A 669 12.64 21.59 -23.59
CA GLU A 669 13.28 22.73 -24.25
C GLU A 669 13.27 23.98 -23.34
N ALA A 670 12.17 24.25 -22.65
CA ALA A 670 12.07 25.37 -21.71
C ALA A 670 13.14 25.29 -20.60
N PHE A 671 13.32 24.12 -19.97
CA PHE A 671 14.35 23.95 -18.95
C PHE A 671 15.78 23.98 -19.50
N ASN A 672 16.02 23.42 -20.69
CA ASN A 672 17.34 23.40 -21.33
C ASN A 672 17.81 24.78 -21.82
N THR A 673 16.87 25.67 -22.16
CA THR A 673 17.16 27.04 -22.60
C THR A 673 17.22 28.04 -21.43
N GLY A 674 16.86 27.63 -20.22
CA GLY A 674 16.74 28.51 -19.05
C GLY A 674 15.52 29.44 -19.12
N ALA A 675 14.53 29.13 -19.96
CA ALA A 675 13.29 29.90 -20.05
C ALA A 675 12.45 29.72 -18.77
N ASP A 676 11.74 30.77 -18.38
CA ASP A 676 10.82 30.70 -17.24
C ASP A 676 9.53 30.00 -17.64
N ILE A 677 9.40 28.73 -17.23
CA ILE A 677 8.26 27.88 -17.57
C ILE A 677 6.90 28.48 -17.16
N HIS A 678 6.84 29.27 -16.09
CA HIS A 678 5.59 29.91 -15.69
C HIS A 678 5.18 31.03 -16.65
N THR A 679 6.17 31.76 -17.16
CA THR A 679 5.95 32.83 -18.14
C THR A 679 5.56 32.23 -19.49
N GLU A 680 6.21 31.16 -19.93
CA GLU A 680 5.85 30.42 -21.14
C GLU A 680 4.44 29.83 -21.06
N THR A 681 4.10 29.17 -19.95
CA THR A 681 2.72 28.67 -19.74
C THR A 681 1.71 29.82 -19.74
N ALA A 682 2.03 30.96 -19.11
CA ALA A 682 1.12 32.11 -19.08
C ALA A 682 0.89 32.68 -20.49
N ALA A 683 1.95 32.88 -21.27
CA ALA A 683 1.86 33.39 -22.63
C ALA A 683 0.93 32.53 -23.50
N GLU A 684 1.05 31.21 -23.38
CA GLU A 684 0.22 30.27 -24.13
C GLU A 684 -1.24 30.22 -23.62
N VAL A 685 -1.44 29.98 -22.32
CA VAL A 685 -2.79 29.78 -21.76
C VAL A 685 -3.65 31.05 -21.89
N PHE A 686 -3.03 32.21 -21.66
CA PHE A 686 -3.71 33.51 -21.70
C PHE A 686 -3.59 34.22 -23.06
N GLU A 687 -2.95 33.60 -24.06
CA GLU A 687 -2.80 34.13 -25.43
C GLU A 687 -2.18 35.54 -25.46
N VAL A 688 -1.11 35.74 -24.71
CA VAL A 688 -0.33 37.00 -24.65
C VAL A 688 1.12 36.75 -25.05
N GLU A 689 1.82 37.79 -25.50
CA GLU A 689 3.26 37.67 -25.75
C GLU A 689 4.02 37.45 -24.42
N PRO A 690 5.13 36.68 -24.38
CA PRO A 690 5.89 36.45 -23.14
C PRO A 690 6.31 37.74 -22.42
N ALA A 691 6.60 38.81 -23.18
CA ALA A 691 6.95 40.12 -22.64
C ALA A 691 5.77 40.88 -21.99
N GLU A 692 4.52 40.47 -22.28
CA GLU A 692 3.30 41.07 -21.77
C GLU A 692 2.72 40.29 -20.57
N VAL A 693 3.37 39.20 -20.15
CA VAL A 693 2.96 38.41 -18.99
C VAL A 693 3.12 39.23 -17.71
N SER A 694 1.99 39.64 -17.13
CA SER A 694 1.98 40.32 -15.84
C SER A 694 2.37 39.37 -14.68
N PRO A 695 2.84 39.89 -13.53
CA PRO A 695 3.12 39.08 -12.34
C PRO A 695 1.92 38.23 -11.87
N ASN A 696 0.69 38.71 -12.09
CA ASN A 696 -0.51 37.96 -11.73
C ASN A 696 -0.78 36.80 -12.70
N LEU A 697 -0.60 37.01 -14.01
CA LEU A 697 -0.73 35.93 -15.00
C LEU A 697 0.33 34.85 -14.77
N ARG A 698 1.58 35.25 -14.48
CA ARG A 698 2.64 34.33 -14.07
C ARG A 698 2.28 33.53 -12.82
N ARG A 699 1.66 34.18 -11.83
CA ARG A 699 1.17 33.50 -10.61
C ARG A 699 0.10 32.46 -10.93
N HIS A 700 -0.85 32.78 -11.80
CA HIS A 700 -1.89 31.83 -12.22
C HIS A 700 -1.27 30.64 -12.98
N ALA A 701 -0.35 30.91 -13.91
CA ALA A 701 0.37 29.86 -14.63
C ALA A 701 1.21 28.96 -13.69
N LYS A 702 1.76 29.52 -12.60
CA LYS A 702 2.38 28.71 -11.54
C LYS A 702 1.38 27.74 -10.92
N VAL A 703 0.19 28.21 -10.54
CA VAL A 703 -0.87 27.33 -10.00
C VAL A 703 -1.26 26.25 -11.01
N ILE A 704 -1.35 26.59 -12.30
CA ILE A 704 -1.63 25.64 -13.39
C ILE A 704 -0.51 24.58 -13.51
N ASN A 705 0.75 24.98 -13.63
CA ASN A 705 1.88 24.06 -13.80
C ASN A 705 1.96 23.05 -12.66
N PHE A 706 1.90 23.53 -11.41
CA PHE A 706 1.91 22.65 -10.25
C PHE A 706 0.62 21.83 -10.16
N GLY A 707 -0.55 22.45 -10.35
CA GLY A 707 -1.84 21.77 -10.31
C GLY A 707 -1.92 20.60 -11.29
N ILE A 708 -1.53 20.81 -12.55
CA ILE A 708 -1.55 19.77 -13.58
C ILE A 708 -0.49 18.70 -13.33
N ALA A 709 0.72 19.08 -12.92
CA ALA A 709 1.75 18.12 -12.49
C ALA A 709 1.26 17.24 -11.32
N TYR A 710 0.28 17.73 -10.53
CA TYR A 710 -0.34 16.98 -9.45
C TYR A 710 -1.69 16.31 -9.77
N GLY A 711 -2.09 16.27 -11.04
CA GLY A 711 -3.36 15.67 -11.47
C GLY A 711 -4.60 16.43 -10.97
N MET A 712 -4.50 17.72 -10.70
CA MET A 712 -5.62 18.55 -10.25
C MET A 712 -6.75 18.55 -11.29
N SER A 713 -8.00 18.45 -10.82
CA SER A 713 -9.17 18.56 -11.70
C SER A 713 -9.53 20.01 -11.98
N SER A 714 -10.33 20.27 -13.03
CA SER A 714 -10.89 21.58 -13.34
C SER A 714 -11.64 22.20 -12.15
N TYR A 715 -12.35 21.39 -11.35
CA TYR A 715 -12.96 21.86 -10.10
C TYR A 715 -11.92 22.36 -9.08
N GLY A 716 -10.81 21.63 -8.90
CA GLY A 716 -9.75 22.04 -7.99
C GLY A 716 -9.08 23.34 -8.45
N LEU A 717 -8.76 23.42 -9.74
CA LEU A 717 -8.13 24.59 -10.34
C LEU A 717 -9.04 25.83 -10.29
N SER A 718 -10.34 25.64 -10.48
CA SER A 718 -11.37 26.68 -10.32
C SER A 718 -11.37 27.28 -8.92
N GLN A 719 -11.22 26.46 -7.86
CA GLN A 719 -11.16 26.96 -6.48
C GLN A 719 -9.85 27.73 -6.22
N ASP A 720 -8.71 27.25 -6.72
CA ASP A 720 -7.41 27.86 -6.44
C ASP A 720 -7.21 29.18 -7.22
N LEU A 721 -7.80 29.30 -8.41
CA LEU A 721 -7.75 30.51 -9.24
C LEU A 721 -8.94 31.46 -9.04
N ASP A 722 -9.97 31.04 -8.31
CA ASP A 722 -11.25 31.76 -8.16
C ASP A 722 -11.91 32.11 -9.51
N ILE A 723 -12.02 31.11 -10.39
CA ILE A 723 -12.61 31.21 -11.74
C ILE A 723 -13.72 30.16 -11.95
N PRO A 724 -14.63 30.34 -12.93
CA PRO A 724 -15.59 29.30 -13.31
C PRO A 724 -14.93 27.96 -13.68
N VAL A 725 -15.63 26.84 -13.43
CA VAL A 725 -15.11 25.48 -13.69
C VAL A 725 -14.87 25.27 -15.19
N GLU A 726 -15.72 25.86 -16.03
CA GLU A 726 -15.61 25.81 -17.48
C GLU A 726 -14.32 26.49 -17.96
N GLU A 727 -14.01 27.67 -17.42
CA GLU A 727 -12.77 28.41 -17.73
C GLU A 727 -11.53 27.64 -17.25
N ALA A 728 -11.60 27.03 -16.06
CA ALA A 728 -10.52 26.17 -15.57
C ALA A 728 -10.28 24.95 -16.47
N GLN A 729 -11.33 24.38 -17.07
CA GLN A 729 -11.20 23.28 -18.04
C GLN A 729 -10.53 23.75 -19.33
N GLU A 730 -10.90 24.94 -19.84
CA GLU A 730 -10.26 25.53 -21.03
C GLU A 730 -8.75 25.74 -20.81
N TYR A 731 -8.33 26.19 -19.62
CA TYR A 731 -6.91 26.33 -19.28
C TYR A 731 -6.16 24.99 -19.25
N ILE A 732 -6.79 23.93 -18.73
CA ILE A 732 -6.22 22.58 -18.74
C ILE A 732 -6.09 22.06 -20.18
N ASP A 733 -7.11 22.27 -21.01
CA ASP A 733 -7.12 21.80 -22.39
C ASP A 733 -6.03 22.50 -23.22
N LYS A 734 -5.92 23.83 -23.13
CA LYS A 734 -4.83 24.61 -23.76
C LYS A 734 -3.45 24.16 -23.31
N TYR A 735 -3.28 23.88 -22.01
CA TYR A 735 -2.03 23.36 -21.48
C TYR A 735 -1.67 22.01 -22.13
N PHE A 736 -2.62 21.08 -22.25
CA PHE A 736 -2.35 19.77 -22.87
C PHE A 736 -2.18 19.84 -24.39
N GLU A 737 -2.80 20.81 -25.07
CA GLU A 737 -2.52 21.07 -26.49
C GLU A 737 -1.08 21.53 -26.69
N ARG A 738 -0.57 22.36 -25.78
CA ARG A 738 0.82 22.82 -25.80
C ARG A 738 1.80 21.71 -25.45
N PHE A 739 1.57 21.04 -24.32
CA PHE A 739 2.43 20.03 -23.70
C PHE A 739 1.82 18.63 -23.84
N SER A 740 1.68 18.16 -25.08
CA SER A 740 0.97 16.91 -25.38
C SER A 740 1.60 15.68 -24.73
N GLY A 741 2.93 15.67 -24.53
CA GLY A 741 3.63 14.55 -23.88
C GLY A 741 3.24 14.40 -22.41
N VAL A 742 2.84 15.50 -21.76
CA VAL A 742 2.35 15.47 -20.38
C VAL A 742 1.06 14.66 -20.26
N LYS A 743 0.10 14.91 -21.16
CA LYS A 743 -1.18 14.19 -21.15
C LYS A 743 -0.98 12.70 -21.42
N GLU A 744 -0.17 12.38 -22.43
CA GLU A 744 0.16 11.00 -22.78
C GLU A 744 0.78 10.26 -21.58
N TYR A 745 1.73 10.89 -20.90
CA TYR A 745 2.34 10.34 -19.69
C TYR A 745 1.34 10.09 -18.56
N MET A 746 0.44 11.05 -18.28
CA MET A 746 -0.56 10.91 -17.22
C MET A 746 -1.51 9.74 -17.50
N ASP A 747 -2.02 9.64 -18.73
CA ASP A 747 -2.92 8.57 -19.15
C ASP A 747 -2.23 7.19 -19.09
N GLN A 748 -1.00 7.09 -19.61
CA GLN A 748 -0.22 5.85 -19.58
C GLN A 748 0.14 5.41 -18.15
N THR A 749 0.47 6.38 -17.28
CA THR A 749 0.80 6.10 -15.88
C THR A 749 -0.42 5.54 -15.15
N ILE A 750 -1.59 6.14 -15.33
CA ILE A 750 -2.83 5.63 -14.71
C ILE A 750 -3.14 4.21 -15.18
N GLU A 751 -3.05 3.94 -16.50
CA GLU A 751 -3.32 2.59 -17.03
C GLU A 751 -2.31 1.57 -16.52
N LYS A 752 -1.01 1.89 -16.50
CA LYS A 752 0.02 1.02 -15.92
C LYS A 752 -0.28 0.69 -14.46
N VAL A 753 -0.65 1.68 -13.64
CA VAL A 753 -0.97 1.47 -12.22
C VAL A 753 -2.25 0.64 -12.05
N LYS A 754 -3.24 0.76 -12.94
CA LYS A 754 -4.43 -0.12 -12.91
C LYS A 754 -4.08 -1.58 -13.18
N GLU A 755 -3.08 -1.83 -14.02
CA GLU A 755 -2.61 -3.18 -14.38
C GLU A 755 -1.72 -3.80 -13.29
N CYS A 756 -0.70 -3.07 -12.81
CA CYS A 756 0.28 -3.61 -11.86
C CYS A 756 -0.04 -3.36 -10.38
N GLY A 757 -0.94 -2.42 -10.09
CA GLY A 757 -1.39 -2.08 -8.73
C GLY A 757 -0.48 -1.13 -7.94
N TYR A 758 0.59 -0.60 -8.54
CA TYR A 758 1.53 0.31 -7.88
C TYR A 758 2.13 1.35 -8.83
N ALA A 759 2.45 2.53 -8.31
CA ALA A 759 3.29 3.52 -8.98
C ALA A 759 4.76 3.31 -8.63
N GLU A 760 5.66 3.64 -9.55
CA GLU A 760 7.11 3.41 -9.43
C GLU A 760 7.90 4.69 -9.77
N THR A 761 8.94 5.01 -8.98
CA THR A 761 9.87 6.13 -9.21
C THR A 761 10.98 5.73 -10.19
N MET A 762 11.79 6.70 -10.66
CA MET A 762 12.95 6.44 -11.53
C MET A 762 13.97 5.47 -10.90
N PHE A 763 14.06 5.43 -9.57
CA PHE A 763 14.98 4.56 -8.85
C PHE A 763 14.34 3.26 -8.37
N GLY A 764 13.11 2.95 -8.84
CA GLY A 764 12.41 1.70 -8.57
C GLY A 764 11.55 1.69 -7.31
N ARG A 765 11.46 2.80 -6.55
CA ARG A 765 10.62 2.87 -5.35
C ARG A 765 9.16 2.67 -5.72
N ARG A 766 8.49 1.76 -5.04
CA ARG A 766 7.07 1.46 -5.28
C ARG A 766 6.16 2.14 -4.26
N ARG A 767 4.94 2.45 -4.69
CA ARG A 767 3.79 2.77 -3.83
C ARG A 767 2.56 2.04 -4.34
N TYR A 768 2.02 1.14 -3.53
CA TYR A 768 0.80 0.39 -3.86
C TYR A 768 -0.43 1.28 -3.75
N ILE A 769 -1.35 1.16 -4.72
CA ILE A 769 -2.56 1.99 -4.84
C ILE A 769 -3.76 1.08 -5.12
N PRO A 770 -4.24 0.30 -4.13
CA PRO A 770 -5.32 -0.66 -4.34
C PRO A 770 -6.64 -0.02 -4.77
N GLU A 771 -6.87 1.25 -4.40
CA GLU A 771 -8.10 1.99 -4.73
C GLU A 771 -8.18 2.47 -6.19
N ILE A 772 -7.15 2.23 -7.02
CA ILE A 772 -7.11 2.67 -8.42
C ILE A 772 -8.27 2.06 -9.26
N ASN A 773 -8.78 0.89 -8.86
CA ASN A 773 -9.90 0.20 -9.49
C ASN A 773 -11.24 0.38 -8.75
N SER A 774 -11.31 1.31 -7.78
CA SER A 774 -12.53 1.52 -6.99
C SER A 774 -13.71 1.99 -7.85
N SER A 775 -14.90 1.45 -7.63
CA SER A 775 -16.14 1.94 -8.25
C SER A 775 -16.53 3.35 -7.76
N ASN A 776 -16.10 3.72 -6.55
CA ASN A 776 -16.34 5.04 -5.98
C ASN A 776 -15.48 6.11 -6.68
N TYR A 777 -16.13 7.06 -7.35
CA TYR A 777 -15.47 8.12 -8.11
C TYR A 777 -14.45 8.91 -7.28
N HIS A 778 -14.80 9.33 -6.06
CA HIS A 778 -13.88 10.13 -5.24
C HIS A 778 -12.64 9.34 -4.80
N ARG A 779 -12.81 8.06 -4.45
CA ARG A 779 -11.67 7.19 -4.09
C ARG A 779 -10.77 6.93 -5.31
N ARG A 780 -11.37 6.60 -6.46
CA ARG A 780 -10.64 6.37 -7.71
C ARG A 780 -9.90 7.62 -8.19
N SER A 781 -10.54 8.79 -8.21
CA SER A 781 -9.87 10.03 -8.61
C SER A 781 -8.76 10.45 -7.67
N PHE A 782 -8.85 10.14 -6.37
CA PHE A 782 -7.73 10.31 -5.45
C PHE A 782 -6.58 9.35 -5.76
N ALA A 783 -6.88 8.09 -6.08
CA ALA A 783 -5.90 7.10 -6.50
C ALA A 783 -5.21 7.48 -7.82
N GLU A 784 -5.95 7.97 -8.82
CA GLU A 784 -5.40 8.44 -10.10
C GLU A 784 -4.42 9.61 -9.91
N ARG A 785 -4.78 10.60 -9.07
CA ARG A 785 -3.84 11.67 -8.68
C ARG A 785 -2.61 11.12 -7.97
N THR A 786 -2.81 10.16 -7.08
CA THR A 786 -1.72 9.54 -6.35
C THR A 786 -0.76 8.79 -7.29
N ALA A 787 -1.30 8.14 -8.33
CA ALA A 787 -0.54 7.44 -9.35
C ALA A 787 0.37 8.38 -10.15
N ILE A 788 -0.11 9.58 -10.50
CA ILE A 788 0.66 10.59 -11.22
C ILE A 788 1.71 11.26 -10.31
N ASN A 789 1.33 11.59 -9.07
CA ASN A 789 2.17 12.41 -8.20
C ASN A 789 3.33 11.62 -7.59
N THR A 790 3.13 10.33 -7.34
CA THR A 790 4.13 9.49 -6.65
C THR A 790 5.43 9.38 -7.44
N PRO A 791 5.44 9.04 -8.76
CA PRO A 791 6.67 9.01 -9.53
C PRO A 791 7.43 10.34 -9.51
N VAL A 792 6.72 11.48 -9.57
CA VAL A 792 7.33 12.81 -9.57
C VAL A 792 7.94 13.15 -8.21
N GLN A 793 7.12 13.14 -7.17
CA GLN A 793 7.55 13.53 -5.81
C GLN A 793 8.55 12.52 -5.22
N GLY A 794 8.37 11.24 -5.52
CA GLY A 794 9.24 10.18 -5.06
C GLY A 794 10.60 10.21 -5.74
N THR A 795 10.65 10.44 -7.06
CA THR A 795 11.94 10.62 -7.75
C THR A 795 12.66 11.87 -7.24
N ALA A 796 11.96 12.98 -7.00
CA ALA A 796 12.58 14.16 -6.39
C ALA A 796 13.15 13.87 -4.98
N ALA A 797 12.44 13.07 -4.18
CA ALA A 797 12.92 12.64 -2.87
C ALA A 797 14.15 11.71 -2.97
N ASP A 798 14.14 10.77 -3.92
CA ASP A 798 15.26 9.87 -4.19
C ASP A 798 16.51 10.65 -4.66
N ILE A 799 16.34 11.64 -5.55
CA ILE A 799 17.39 12.58 -5.97
C ILE A 799 17.96 13.32 -4.76
N MET A 800 17.11 13.84 -3.88
CA MET A 800 17.57 14.54 -2.67
C MET A 800 18.37 13.60 -1.76
N LYS A 801 17.89 12.38 -1.51
CA LYS A 801 18.62 11.38 -0.71
C LYS A 801 19.98 11.04 -1.32
N LYS A 802 20.04 10.85 -2.64
CA LYS A 802 21.29 10.62 -3.36
C LYS A 802 22.23 11.83 -3.27
N SER A 803 21.69 13.04 -3.37
CA SER A 803 22.45 14.28 -3.20
C SER A 803 23.10 14.35 -1.83
N MET A 804 22.36 13.98 -0.77
CA MET A 804 22.89 13.95 0.60
C MET A 804 24.08 13.00 0.71
N LEU A 805 24.04 11.85 0.04
CA LEU A 805 25.15 10.90 -0.01
C LEU A 805 26.34 11.46 -0.78
N ASP A 806 26.12 11.91 -2.02
CA ASP A 806 27.17 12.44 -2.89
C ASP A 806 27.87 13.65 -2.25
N VAL A 807 27.10 14.52 -1.58
CA VAL A 807 27.64 15.65 -0.81
C VAL A 807 28.38 15.15 0.42
N TYR A 808 27.80 14.28 1.25
CA TYR A 808 28.46 13.79 2.47
C TYR A 808 29.82 13.15 2.17
N ASP A 809 29.88 12.29 1.16
CA ASP A 809 31.12 11.59 0.79
C ASP A 809 32.15 12.57 0.22
N ALA A 810 31.75 13.52 -0.63
CA ALA A 810 32.66 14.55 -1.15
C ALA A 810 33.21 15.48 -0.06
N LEU A 811 32.39 15.84 0.93
CA LEU A 811 32.80 16.69 2.05
C LEU A 811 33.78 15.97 2.99
N LYS A 812 33.62 14.64 3.17
CA LYS A 812 34.55 13.81 3.96
C LYS A 812 35.95 13.78 3.36
N GLU A 813 36.07 13.85 2.03
CA GLU A 813 37.36 13.90 1.32
C GLU A 813 38.02 15.29 1.35
N ALA A 814 37.21 16.36 1.40
CA ALA A 814 37.69 17.74 1.29
C ALA A 814 38.16 18.36 2.62
N ASP A 815 37.89 17.71 3.76
CA ASP A 815 38.29 18.12 5.12
C ASP A 815 37.90 19.57 5.48
N PHE A 816 36.69 19.97 5.11
CA PHE A 816 36.13 21.28 5.48
C PHE A 816 35.55 21.28 6.89
N ASP A 817 35.65 22.42 7.58
CA ASP A 817 35.01 22.65 8.88
C ASP A 817 33.54 23.06 8.67
N LEU A 818 32.68 22.06 8.45
CA LEU A 818 31.26 22.23 8.18
C LEU A 818 30.42 21.06 8.70
N ASN A 819 29.15 21.33 9.00
CA ASN A 819 28.17 20.32 9.38
C ASN A 819 26.91 20.40 8.50
N ILE A 820 26.42 19.23 8.06
CA ILE A 820 25.07 19.09 7.51
C ILE A 820 24.10 19.12 8.69
N LEU A 821 23.12 20.02 8.66
CA LEU A 821 22.20 20.27 9.78
C LEU A 821 20.80 19.75 9.52
N LEU A 822 20.17 20.20 8.43
CA LEU A 822 18.76 19.95 8.17
C LEU A 822 18.52 19.59 6.71
N GLN A 823 17.51 18.75 6.50
CA GLN A 823 16.86 18.55 5.21
C GLN A 823 15.39 18.97 5.34
N VAL A 824 14.97 19.94 4.54
CA VAL A 824 13.63 20.52 4.56
C VAL A 824 13.08 20.56 3.14
N HIS A 825 12.26 19.57 2.80
CA HIS A 825 11.69 19.39 1.45
C HIS A 825 12.77 19.22 0.37
N ASP A 826 13.09 20.26 -0.36
CA ASP A 826 14.09 20.34 -1.43
C ASP A 826 15.31 21.20 -1.04
N GLU A 827 15.37 21.66 0.21
CA GLU A 827 16.47 22.43 0.80
C GLU A 827 17.36 21.57 1.71
N LEU A 828 18.68 21.70 1.55
CA LEU A 828 19.69 21.28 2.53
C LEU A 828 20.28 22.49 3.24
N VAL A 829 20.42 22.40 4.56
CA VAL A 829 20.99 23.47 5.39
C VAL A 829 22.27 22.97 6.04
N PHE A 830 23.33 23.74 5.88
CA PHE A 830 24.66 23.50 6.43
C PHE A 830 25.04 24.65 7.37
N GLU A 831 25.89 24.38 8.35
CA GLU A 831 26.74 25.42 8.95
C GLU A 831 28.16 25.24 8.42
N VAL A 832 28.77 26.32 7.94
CA VAL A 832 30.07 26.30 7.28
C VAL A 832 30.94 27.40 7.87
N LYS A 833 32.19 27.10 8.16
CA LYS A 833 33.18 28.11 8.54
C LYS A 833 33.37 29.12 7.41
N LYS A 834 33.41 30.41 7.75
CA LYS A 834 33.55 31.52 6.78
C LYS A 834 34.78 31.37 5.86
N SER A 835 35.85 30.71 6.30
CA SER A 835 37.06 30.47 5.49
C SER A 835 36.86 29.44 4.39
N ASP A 836 35.93 28.49 4.59
CA ASP A 836 35.77 27.32 3.73
C ASP A 836 34.55 27.47 2.80
N LEU A 837 33.74 28.52 3.02
CA LEU A 837 32.45 28.77 2.37
C LEU A 837 32.52 28.71 0.84
N ASP A 838 33.47 29.40 0.21
CA ASP A 838 33.57 29.46 -1.26
C ASP A 838 33.77 28.06 -1.86
N GLN A 839 34.71 27.29 -1.31
CA GLN A 839 35.06 25.96 -1.81
C GLN A 839 33.98 24.92 -1.48
N ALA A 840 33.41 24.99 -0.27
CA ALA A 840 32.30 24.14 0.13
C ALA A 840 31.06 24.40 -0.72
N ALA A 841 30.70 25.66 -0.97
CA ALA A 841 29.55 26.01 -1.80
C ALA A 841 29.71 25.56 -3.26
N GLU A 842 30.92 25.69 -3.83
CA GLU A 842 31.23 25.19 -5.17
C GLU A 842 31.07 23.66 -5.25
N LEU A 843 31.65 22.93 -4.30
CA LEU A 843 31.59 21.48 -4.26
C LEU A 843 30.16 20.97 -4.03
N ILE A 844 29.42 21.54 -3.08
CA ILE A 844 28.03 21.15 -2.80
C ILE A 844 27.17 21.40 -4.03
N LYS A 845 27.31 22.56 -4.68
CA LYS A 845 26.58 22.88 -5.91
C LYS A 845 26.87 21.88 -7.02
N GLU A 846 28.15 21.58 -7.28
CA GLU A 846 28.55 20.58 -8.28
C GLU A 846 27.92 19.21 -7.99
N LYS A 847 28.00 18.72 -6.75
CA LYS A 847 27.49 17.38 -6.41
C LYS A 847 25.98 17.29 -6.51
N MET A 848 25.25 18.31 -6.07
CA MET A 848 23.79 18.32 -6.17
C MET A 848 23.34 18.40 -7.64
N GLU A 849 23.89 19.32 -8.45
CA GLU A 849 23.48 19.46 -9.85
C GLU A 849 23.80 18.24 -10.73
N ASN A 850 24.77 17.42 -10.34
CA ASN A 850 25.19 16.22 -11.09
C ASN A 850 24.79 14.89 -10.43
N THR A 851 23.97 14.91 -9.36
CA THR A 851 23.62 13.70 -8.61
C THR A 851 22.84 12.68 -9.45
N ALA A 852 22.03 13.15 -10.40
CA ALA A 852 21.17 12.31 -11.23
C ALA A 852 21.16 12.78 -12.68
N GLU A 853 21.11 11.83 -13.60
CA GLU A 853 21.02 12.10 -15.03
C GLU A 853 19.55 12.23 -15.44
N LEU A 854 19.15 13.44 -15.81
CA LEU A 854 17.82 13.76 -16.34
C LEU A 854 17.97 14.37 -17.74
N ASP A 855 16.89 14.35 -18.52
CA ASP A 855 16.85 14.99 -19.85
C ASP A 855 16.92 16.54 -19.80
N VAL A 856 16.91 17.10 -18.58
CA VAL A 856 16.97 18.53 -18.27
C VAL A 856 17.95 18.74 -17.12
N PRO A 857 18.68 19.86 -17.06
CA PRO A 857 19.66 20.10 -16.00
C PRO A 857 18.97 20.20 -14.64
N LEU A 858 19.59 19.66 -13.59
CA LEU A 858 19.27 20.04 -12.22
C LEU A 858 19.99 21.35 -11.89
N ILE A 859 19.33 22.25 -11.18
CA ILE A 859 19.88 23.56 -10.79
C ILE A 859 19.61 23.74 -9.31
N VAL A 860 20.62 24.23 -8.59
CA VAL A 860 20.48 24.63 -7.18
C VAL A 860 20.77 26.12 -6.98
N ASP A 861 19.95 26.71 -6.12
CA ASP A 861 20.07 28.08 -5.65
C ASP A 861 20.74 28.06 -4.27
N LEU A 862 21.77 28.89 -4.09
CA LEU A 862 22.57 28.98 -2.87
C LEU A 862 22.19 30.25 -2.13
N GLN A 863 22.03 30.16 -0.81
CA GLN A 863 21.80 31.33 0.05
C GLN A 863 22.63 31.23 1.33
N ILE A 864 23.18 32.36 1.77
CA ILE A 864 23.99 32.44 3.00
C ILE A 864 23.36 33.37 4.03
N GLY A 865 23.48 33.06 5.31
CA GLY A 865 22.93 33.93 6.36
C GLY A 865 23.52 33.67 7.74
N GLU A 866 23.43 34.67 8.60
CA GLU A 866 23.76 34.56 10.04
C GLU A 866 22.62 33.87 10.83
N ASN A 867 21.46 33.68 10.21
CA ASN A 867 20.35 32.89 10.72
C ASN A 867 19.50 32.35 9.56
N TRP A 868 18.61 31.40 9.83
CA TRP A 868 17.88 30.69 8.77
C TRP A 868 16.80 31.54 8.07
N ARG A 869 16.41 32.68 8.66
CA ARG A 869 15.49 33.65 8.03
C ARG A 869 16.23 34.63 7.13
N ASP A 870 17.24 35.28 7.67
CA ASP A 870 17.92 36.43 7.07
C ASP A 870 19.06 35.90 6.15
N LYS A 871 18.67 35.17 5.09
CA LYS A 871 19.58 34.64 4.08
C LYS A 871 19.60 35.54 2.84
N GLU A 872 20.77 35.67 2.21
CA GLU A 872 20.99 36.40 0.97
C GLU A 872 21.51 35.43 -0.12
N ASP A 873 21.13 35.67 -1.37
CA ASP A 873 21.57 34.84 -2.50
C ASP A 873 23.10 34.86 -2.62
N TYR A 874 23.67 33.68 -2.87
CA TYR A 874 25.12 33.47 -2.94
C TYR A 874 25.54 32.97 -4.32
N GLU A 875 26.44 33.70 -4.96
CA GLU A 875 27.07 33.25 -6.20
C GLU A 875 28.48 32.74 -5.92
N VAL A 876 28.74 31.49 -6.31
CA VAL A 876 30.09 30.92 -6.29
C VAL A 876 30.95 31.72 -7.27
N LYS A 877 32.01 32.35 -6.76
CA LYS A 877 32.99 33.03 -7.60
C LYS A 877 33.76 31.98 -8.39
N ARG A 878 33.45 31.81 -9.67
CA ARG A 878 34.30 31.02 -10.58
C ARG A 878 35.70 31.61 -10.57
N ASN A 879 36.66 30.90 -9.99
CA ASN A 879 38.06 31.23 -10.17
C ASN A 879 38.38 31.07 -11.67
N ALA A 880 38.76 32.19 -12.29
CA ALA A 880 39.08 32.29 -13.71
C ALA A 880 40.38 31.57 -14.07
#